data_AF-A0A522UDJ5-F1
#
_entry.id   AF-A0A522UDJ5-F1
#
_cell.length_a   1.000
_cell.length_b   1.000
_cell.length_c   1.000
_cell.angle_alpha   90.00
_cell.angle_beta   90.00
_cell.angle_gamma   90.00
#
_symmetry.space_group_name_H-M   'P 1'
#
loop_
_entity.id
_entity.type
_entity.pdbx_description
1 polymer ?
#
loop_
_entity_poly.entity_id
_entity_poly.type
_entity_poly.pdbx_seq_one_letter_code
_entity_poly.pdbx_strand_id
1 'polypeptide(L)'
;MRIGAPITNAPTSAAWSNTDTPKQDHPGRSTANDSRRGLSMASKRNTRWRGLEFKIFTSAAKLYFPPSGSIARMTGRWFISNLGKVADEFFQGLAAQSCPSRKARLETGGVDLPLCAADGTIARMKKLLAVLLLPALLHTGWAATLVEWKFNKPGDLQGWRPNGHLTNTVATGAGLVVEANGVNPILEYRGALAIPATNFQQIEVRLKTDYDGVVVFYWSNTTSGRYGGFTPEKITRCHVRGDGQWHTYRVLPCWQAEGKIVRLRLDLYNGANFAVDFLRITALPTAPEVQAVNFDFTQGAQEWQAVGSATWQADTTGLNVTLADSDAFVLAPPLSVQITTQTVVSVRMAATQGARGTLCYATERARGLHYFTFPLEADGREHTYSLDLRNEKNWRGRLLLLGLQPTDAVGAAARVCAVHFRDAPKNPPTAQEVMAVPDTKPVVARADYVPEPQPVRGPYEVGVYYFPGWNTNTSWQRIAPFPERRPTLGWYREGDPEVADWHIKWAVEHGITFFAYDWYWSKGQRQLEHALHEGYFKSRYHHLLKFCLLWANHNPPHTSSLADCIEVTRYWIENYFRRPEHVQVDGKPMVIIFSPHRLTEDLGADGVKAAFTAMRAECRAAGLQGLYLVACVNSPGEARLHATEGYDSVTAYNWPRLNERNFGQYESYASLVPAYLRQWMHIDEKSPIPLLPLPLSGGWDSRPWHGEDHMVRYGRTPELFKQHLTDAKNFLQQPAARGAKMVLIEAWNEWGEGSYIEPHREFGFGYLDAIRDVFTSAPPPHHDATPAEVGLGPYDLPVVR
;
A
#
# COMPACT_ATOMS: atom_id res chain seq x y z
N MET A 1 -12.57 -49.58 -8.62
CA MET A 1 -12.02 -50.90 -8.28
C MET A 1 -11.02 -50.74 -7.14
N ARG A 2 -11.10 -51.57 -6.11
CA ARG A 2 -10.31 -51.48 -4.86
C ARG A 2 -8.85 -52.00 -5.05
N ILE A 3 -8.04 -51.65 -4.04
CA ILE A 3 -6.90 -52.36 -3.42
C ILE A 3 -5.48 -51.97 -3.88
N GLY A 4 -4.64 -51.55 -2.91
CA GLY A 4 -3.21 -51.91 -2.89
C GLY A 4 -2.24 -50.83 -2.40
N ALA A 5 -2.04 -50.72 -1.08
CA ALA A 5 -0.87 -50.08 -0.46
C ALA A 5 0.17 -51.17 -0.06
N PRO A 6 1.22 -50.88 0.74
CA PRO A 6 2.49 -50.21 0.42
C PRO A 6 3.71 -51.04 0.89
N ILE A 7 4.94 -50.83 0.37
CA ILE A 7 6.17 -51.27 1.07
C ILE A 7 7.32 -50.26 0.90
N THR A 8 7.93 -49.97 2.05
CA THR A 8 9.08 -49.12 2.40
C THR A 8 10.43 -49.68 1.94
N ASN A 9 11.45 -48.82 1.79
CA ASN A 9 12.78 -48.97 2.40
C ASN A 9 13.75 -47.84 1.96
N ALA A 10 14.27 -47.10 2.94
CA ALA A 10 15.62 -46.50 2.95
C ALA A 10 16.54 -47.47 3.74
N PRO A 11 17.87 -47.25 3.98
CA PRO A 11 18.66 -46.01 3.88
C PRO A 11 20.15 -46.23 3.46
N THR A 12 21.02 -45.27 3.83
CA THR A 12 22.50 -45.23 3.87
C THR A 12 23.22 -44.73 2.60
N SER A 13 24.34 -44.01 2.61
CA SER A 13 25.05 -43.06 3.50
C SER A 13 26.43 -42.93 2.86
N ALA A 14 26.97 -41.72 2.61
CA ALA A 14 28.42 -41.51 2.56
C ALA A 14 28.77 -40.02 2.60
N ALA A 15 29.59 -39.68 3.58
CA ALA A 15 30.15 -38.38 3.86
C ALA A 15 31.32 -38.03 2.94
N TRP A 16 31.56 -36.74 2.69
CA TRP A 16 32.92 -36.19 2.49
C TRP A 16 32.99 -34.78 3.09
N SER A 17 33.87 -34.64 4.08
CA SER A 17 34.41 -33.38 4.60
C SER A 17 35.61 -32.94 3.75
N ASN A 18 35.81 -31.64 3.55
CA ASN A 18 37.07 -31.00 3.93
C ASN A 18 37.00 -29.47 3.85
N THR A 19 37.66 -28.89 4.83
CA THR A 19 38.02 -27.50 5.05
C THR A 19 39.01 -26.99 4.01
N ASP A 20 39.06 -25.66 3.79
CA ASP A 20 40.25 -24.87 4.11
C ASP A 20 40.07 -23.39 3.74
N THR A 21 40.43 -22.51 4.69
CA THR A 21 40.77 -21.10 4.50
C THR A 21 42.29 -20.97 4.63
N PRO A 22 42.89 -19.91 4.06
CA PRO A 22 43.67 -19.04 4.94
C PRO A 22 43.58 -17.53 4.64
N LYS A 23 44.02 -16.79 5.66
CA LYS A 23 44.02 -15.33 5.93
C LYS A 23 45.08 -14.51 5.16
N GLN A 24 45.01 -13.18 5.42
CA GLN A 24 46.07 -12.14 5.50
C GLN A 24 45.96 -11.04 4.40
N ASP A 25 46.12 -9.73 4.62
CA ASP A 25 46.65 -8.89 5.70
C ASP A 25 46.14 -7.42 5.59
N HIS A 26 46.20 -6.66 6.70
CA HIS A 26 46.21 -5.18 6.77
C HIS A 26 47.67 -4.71 6.98
N PRO A 27 48.11 -3.48 6.61
CA PRO A 27 48.00 -2.31 7.52
C PRO A 27 48.06 -0.89 6.89
N GLY A 28 47.71 0.16 7.65
CA GLY A 28 48.09 1.56 7.32
C GLY A 28 47.41 2.63 8.20
N ARG A 29 48.20 3.58 8.73
CA ARG A 29 47.93 4.44 9.91
C ARG A 29 48.07 5.95 9.56
N SER A 30 47.36 6.81 10.31
CA SER A 30 47.68 8.23 10.65
C SER A 30 47.58 9.29 9.52
N THR A 31 47.21 10.55 9.71
CA THR A 31 47.59 11.56 10.73
C THR A 31 46.56 12.73 10.79
N ALA A 32 46.63 13.52 11.86
CA ALA A 32 45.94 14.79 12.06
C ALA A 32 46.92 15.99 11.97
N ASN A 33 46.45 17.17 11.55
CA ASN A 33 46.91 18.53 11.91
C ASN A 33 45.92 19.54 11.27
N ASP A 34 45.16 20.35 12.01
CA ASP A 34 45.48 21.56 12.79
C ASP A 34 45.60 22.85 11.95
N SER A 35 44.67 23.79 12.15
CA SER A 35 44.91 25.24 12.04
C SER A 35 43.81 26.04 12.77
N ARG A 36 44.26 26.91 13.69
CA ARG A 36 43.48 27.93 14.42
C ARG A 36 43.98 29.35 14.06
N ARG A 37 43.07 30.32 14.27
CA ARG A 37 43.18 31.80 14.46
C ARG A 37 42.61 32.62 13.29
N GLY A 38 41.80 33.67 13.46
CA GLY A 38 41.26 34.42 14.61
C GLY A 38 40.02 35.24 14.18
N LEU A 39 38.99 35.39 15.04
CA LEU A 39 38.69 36.51 15.97
C LEU A 39 37.98 37.76 15.37
N SER A 40 36.72 37.96 15.78
CA SER A 40 36.09 39.26 16.17
C SER A 40 34.62 39.01 16.58
N MET A 41 34.30 38.87 17.88
CA MET A 41 33.72 39.87 18.80
C MET A 41 32.36 40.50 18.40
N ALA A 42 31.24 39.88 18.83
CA ALA A 42 30.04 40.55 19.36
C ALA A 42 29.09 39.55 20.06
N SER A 43 28.45 39.97 21.16
CA SER A 43 27.39 39.30 21.95
C SER A 43 27.76 38.34 23.11
N LYS A 44 28.63 38.79 24.02
CA LYS A 44 28.65 38.30 25.42
C LYS A 44 27.51 38.92 26.23
N ARG A 45 26.26 38.45 26.07
CA ARG A 45 25.14 38.63 27.02
C ARG A 45 24.09 37.52 26.84
N ASN A 46 24.43 36.25 27.13
CA ASN A 46 23.41 35.23 27.43
C ASN A 46 23.90 33.92 28.08
N THR A 47 25.17 33.83 28.50
CA THR A 47 25.76 32.56 28.98
C THR A 47 25.82 32.40 30.50
N ARG A 48 25.18 33.28 31.29
CA ARG A 48 25.18 33.16 32.77
C ARG A 48 23.99 32.39 33.36
N TRP A 49 22.96 32.07 32.57
CA TRP A 49 21.79 31.32 33.05
C TRP A 49 21.85 29.80 32.82
N ARG A 50 22.61 29.32 31.82
CA ARG A 50 22.76 27.87 31.56
C ARG A 50 23.76 27.12 32.46
N GLY A 51 24.61 27.84 33.19
CA GLY A 51 25.60 27.23 34.09
C GLY A 51 25.07 26.87 35.49
N LEU A 52 23.94 27.45 35.90
CA LEU A 52 23.34 27.20 37.21
C LEU A 52 22.41 25.98 37.20
N GLU A 53 21.66 25.78 36.10
CA GLU A 53 20.76 24.64 35.92
C GLU A 53 21.49 23.28 35.85
N PHE A 54 22.67 23.24 35.23
CA PHE A 54 23.44 22.00 35.07
C PHE A 54 24.13 21.53 36.37
N LYS A 55 24.45 22.46 37.29
CA LYS A 55 25.04 22.14 38.62
C LYS A 55 24.00 21.74 39.65
N ILE A 56 22.77 22.25 39.55
CA ILE A 56 21.65 21.87 40.42
C ILE A 56 21.20 20.43 40.14
N PHE A 57 21.10 20.04 38.86
CA PHE A 57 20.70 18.67 38.48
C PHE A 57 21.74 17.59 38.86
N THR A 58 23.03 17.91 38.76
CA THR A 58 24.11 16.95 39.06
C THR A 58 24.41 16.81 40.56
N SER A 59 23.99 17.76 41.39
CA SER A 59 24.22 17.72 42.85
C SER A 59 23.10 16.98 43.59
N ALA A 60 21.86 17.01 43.10
CA ALA A 60 20.73 16.26 43.67
C ALA A 60 20.84 14.73 43.43
N ALA A 61 21.38 14.32 42.28
CA ALA A 61 21.53 12.90 41.93
C ALA A 61 22.61 12.15 42.76
N LYS A 62 23.52 12.87 43.44
CA LYS A 62 24.58 12.26 44.26
C LYS A 62 24.23 12.11 45.74
N LEU A 63 23.18 12.76 46.24
CA LEU A 63 22.78 12.68 47.66
C LEU A 63 21.81 11.53 47.98
N TYR A 64 21.20 10.87 46.98
CA TYR A 64 20.13 9.88 47.19
C TYR A 64 20.42 8.46 46.66
N PHE A 65 21.63 8.17 46.18
CA PHE A 65 22.01 6.82 45.73
C PHE A 65 23.33 6.35 46.38
N PRO A 66 23.31 5.35 47.27
CA PRO A 66 24.53 4.62 47.61
C PRO A 66 24.87 3.60 46.51
N PRO A 67 26.16 3.25 46.30
CA PRO A 67 26.58 2.41 45.20
C PRO A 67 26.49 0.92 45.58
N SER A 68 25.29 0.32 45.49
CA SER A 68 25.16 -1.15 45.42
C SER A 68 23.72 -1.60 45.16
N GLY A 69 23.50 -2.30 44.04
CA GLY A 69 22.55 -3.41 43.87
C GLY A 69 21.04 -3.20 44.10
N SER A 70 20.24 -3.59 43.09
CA SER A 70 18.77 -3.77 43.11
C SER A 70 17.90 -2.52 42.94
N ILE A 71 17.62 -2.15 41.69
CA ILE A 71 16.50 -1.28 41.33
C ILE A 71 15.34 -2.15 40.84
N ALA A 72 14.41 -2.49 41.74
CA ALA A 72 13.09 -2.98 41.37
C ALA A 72 12.05 -2.51 42.41
N ARG A 73 11.05 -1.78 41.91
CA ARG A 73 9.82 -1.29 42.58
C ARG A 73 9.98 -0.08 43.51
N MET A 74 9.86 1.10 42.91
CA MET A 74 9.09 2.20 43.51
C MET A 74 7.96 2.57 42.56
N THR A 75 6.72 2.48 43.02
CA THR A 75 5.53 2.87 42.26
C THR A 75 5.34 4.39 42.36
N GLY A 76 4.81 5.03 41.31
CA GLY A 76 4.54 6.48 41.30
C GLY A 76 3.68 6.98 42.47
N ARG A 77 2.95 6.09 43.15
CA ARG A 77 2.22 6.41 44.38
C ARG A 77 3.14 6.79 45.54
N TRP A 78 4.35 6.22 45.67
CA TRP A 78 5.27 6.58 46.77
C TRP A 78 5.80 8.00 46.64
N PHE A 79 6.11 8.43 45.42
CA PHE A 79 6.64 9.77 45.13
C PHE A 79 5.57 10.86 45.36
N ILE A 80 4.33 10.59 44.95
CA ILE A 80 3.18 11.50 45.16
C ILE A 80 2.86 11.64 46.66
N SER A 81 2.91 10.54 47.42
CA SER A 81 2.63 10.55 48.87
C SER A 81 3.66 11.32 49.71
N ASN A 82 4.89 11.47 49.23
CA ASN A 82 6.01 12.02 50.00
C ASN A 82 6.53 13.37 49.46
N LEU A 83 5.91 13.93 48.42
CA LEU A 83 6.32 15.18 47.79
C LEU A 83 6.33 16.38 48.77
N GLY A 84 5.43 16.37 49.76
CA GLY A 84 5.41 17.36 50.84
C GLY A 84 6.61 17.27 51.78
N LYS A 85 7.04 16.04 52.14
CA LYS A 85 8.23 15.83 53.00
C LYS A 85 9.53 16.20 52.31
N VAL A 86 9.65 15.86 51.02
CA VAL A 86 10.84 16.20 50.21
C VAL A 86 10.95 17.72 50.03
N ALA A 87 9.83 18.42 49.85
CA ALA A 87 9.81 19.87 49.78
C ALA A 87 10.18 20.53 51.12
N ASP A 88 9.66 20.01 52.24
CA ASP A 88 9.97 20.57 53.57
C ASP A 88 11.45 20.35 53.97
N GLU A 89 12.04 19.20 53.67
CA GLU A 89 13.48 18.96 53.90
C GLU A 89 14.39 19.84 53.02
N PHE A 90 13.99 20.09 51.77
CA PHE A 90 14.72 20.98 50.85
C PHE A 90 14.71 22.44 51.33
N PHE A 91 13.57 22.93 51.85
CA PHE A 91 13.48 24.29 52.38
C PHE A 91 14.15 24.45 53.75
N GLN A 92 14.17 23.40 54.59
CA GLN A 92 14.98 23.41 55.82
C GLN A 92 16.48 23.44 55.54
N GLY A 93 16.94 22.78 54.47
CA GLY A 93 18.34 22.84 54.02
C GLY A 93 18.77 24.22 53.50
N LEU A 94 17.88 24.96 52.84
CA LEU A 94 18.13 26.32 52.36
C LEU A 94 18.18 27.36 53.49
N ALA A 95 17.37 27.19 54.54
CA ALA A 95 17.41 28.03 55.74
C ALA A 95 18.70 27.84 56.56
N ALA A 96 19.33 26.66 56.48
CA ALA A 96 20.58 26.35 57.17
C ALA A 96 21.86 26.87 56.45
N GLN A 97 21.77 27.22 55.16
CA GLN A 97 22.93 27.67 54.36
C GLN A 97 23.12 29.19 54.30
N SER A 98 22.22 29.98 54.89
CA SER A 98 22.35 31.45 54.97
C SER A 98 22.96 31.90 56.30
N CYS A 99 24.22 31.57 56.55
CA CYS A 99 25.09 32.32 57.47
C CYS A 99 26.56 32.01 57.11
N PRO A 100 27.36 33.01 56.70
CA PRO A 100 28.23 33.63 57.70
C PRO A 100 28.45 35.15 57.55
N SER A 101 28.53 35.78 58.71
CA SER A 101 29.25 37.00 59.10
C SER A 101 30.14 37.72 58.07
N ARG A 102 29.91 39.04 57.89
CA ARG A 102 30.94 40.10 57.98
C ARG A 102 30.31 41.49 58.06
N LYS A 103 30.72 42.25 59.08
CA LYS A 103 30.47 43.67 59.29
C LYS A 103 31.16 44.51 58.21
N ALA A 104 30.44 45.45 57.61
CA ALA A 104 31.01 46.71 57.12
C ALA A 104 29.92 47.79 57.17
N ARG A 105 30.20 48.83 57.96
CA ARG A 105 29.37 50.00 58.21
C ARG A 105 29.69 51.05 57.15
N LEU A 106 28.68 51.66 56.54
CA LEU A 106 28.75 53.06 56.07
C LEU A 106 27.35 53.61 55.83
N GLU A 107 27.14 54.77 56.43
CA GLU A 107 25.91 55.53 56.57
C GLU A 107 25.53 56.22 55.25
N THR A 108 24.23 56.28 54.93
CA THR A 108 23.45 57.52 54.73
C THR A 108 22.11 57.19 54.02
N GLY A 109 21.02 57.76 54.55
CA GLY A 109 19.79 58.01 53.78
C GLY A 109 18.63 57.05 54.03
N GLY A 110 17.73 57.47 54.94
CA GLY A 110 16.49 56.82 55.35
C GLY A 110 15.62 56.16 54.27
N VAL A 111 14.94 55.09 54.68
CA VAL A 111 13.47 54.96 54.83
C VAL A 111 13.22 53.60 55.49
N ASP A 112 12.64 53.61 56.70
CA ASP A 112 12.10 52.42 57.36
C ASP A 112 10.78 52.00 56.70
N LEU A 113 10.69 50.75 56.25
CA LEU A 113 9.43 50.05 55.99
C LEU A 113 9.52 48.61 56.53
N PRO A 114 8.44 48.07 57.12
CA PRO A 114 8.51 46.95 58.05
C PRO A 114 8.71 45.60 57.37
N LEU A 115 9.67 44.83 57.89
CA LEU A 115 9.84 43.39 57.68
C LEU A 115 8.69 42.63 58.33
N CYS A 116 7.59 42.41 57.59
CA CYS A 116 6.58 41.41 57.94
C CYS A 116 5.77 41.00 56.69
N ALA A 117 6.37 40.16 55.82
CA ALA A 117 5.63 39.45 54.76
C ALA A 117 6.42 38.23 54.23
N ALA A 118 7.02 37.42 55.11
CA ALA A 118 7.72 36.19 54.69
C ALA A 118 6.76 35.05 54.32
N ASP A 119 5.56 35.00 54.90
CA ASP A 119 4.61 33.89 54.66
C ASP A 119 3.85 33.99 53.34
N GLY A 120 3.56 35.21 52.86
CA GLY A 120 2.84 35.42 51.60
C GLY A 120 3.66 35.05 50.35
N THR A 121 4.99 35.19 50.43
CA THR A 121 5.91 34.99 49.31
C THR A 121 6.23 33.51 49.11
N ILE A 122 6.38 32.75 50.20
CA ILE A 122 6.56 31.29 50.17
C ILE A 122 5.27 30.59 49.75
N ALA A 123 4.10 31.05 50.21
CA ALA A 123 2.81 30.51 49.76
C ALA A 123 2.55 30.79 48.27
N ARG A 124 2.94 31.98 47.76
CA ARG A 124 2.88 32.31 46.33
C ARG A 124 3.88 31.51 45.49
N MET A 125 5.11 31.29 45.96
CA MET A 125 6.09 30.43 45.27
C MET A 125 5.71 28.94 45.31
N LYS A 126 5.12 28.44 46.41
CA LYS A 126 4.56 27.08 46.48
C LYS A 126 3.38 26.91 45.51
N LYS A 127 2.51 27.92 45.38
CA LYS A 127 1.44 27.93 44.35
C LYS A 127 2.00 28.07 42.93
N LEU A 128 3.04 28.87 42.71
CA LEU A 128 3.65 29.02 41.39
C LEU A 128 4.41 27.75 40.97
N LEU A 129 5.15 27.11 41.88
CA LEU A 129 5.79 25.81 41.61
C LEU A 129 4.76 24.70 41.44
N ALA A 130 3.66 24.68 42.20
CA ALA A 130 2.58 23.73 41.97
C ALA A 130 1.93 23.96 40.59
N VAL A 131 1.70 25.21 40.19
CA VAL A 131 1.12 25.55 38.87
C VAL A 131 2.11 25.32 37.72
N LEU A 132 3.42 25.43 37.95
CA LEU A 132 4.47 25.21 36.93
C LEU A 132 4.95 23.75 36.87
N LEU A 133 4.84 22.98 37.95
CA LEU A 133 5.26 21.56 37.99
C LEU A 133 4.11 20.57 37.88
N LEU A 134 2.86 20.91 38.22
CA LEU A 134 1.73 20.00 37.98
C LEU A 134 1.51 19.71 36.49
N PRO A 135 1.61 20.66 35.54
CA PRO A 135 1.51 20.33 34.12
C PRO A 135 2.70 19.50 33.63
N ALA A 136 3.89 19.70 34.22
CA ALA A 136 5.11 18.96 33.85
C ALA A 136 5.16 17.53 34.42
N LEU A 137 4.42 17.25 35.51
CA LEU A 137 4.32 15.91 36.12
C LEU A 137 3.02 15.17 35.77
N LEU A 138 2.01 15.85 35.19
CA LEU A 138 0.76 15.25 34.71
C LEU A 138 0.78 14.90 33.21
N HIS A 139 1.88 15.14 32.49
CA HIS A 139 1.97 14.86 31.04
C HIS A 139 2.96 13.75 30.65
N THR A 140 3.49 12.98 31.59
CA THR A 140 4.13 11.70 31.24
C THR A 140 3.07 10.60 31.24
N GLY A 141 2.18 10.62 30.24
CA GLY A 141 1.24 9.54 29.96
C GLY A 141 1.98 8.33 29.39
N TRP A 142 2.51 7.46 30.25
CA TRP A 142 3.06 6.18 29.78
C TRP A 142 1.90 5.21 29.53
N ALA A 143 1.90 4.55 28.37
CA ALA A 143 0.93 3.50 28.06
C ALA A 143 0.99 2.38 29.12
N ALA A 144 -0.15 1.96 29.65
CA ALA A 144 -0.22 0.94 30.70
C ALA A 144 -0.20 -0.46 30.08
N THR A 145 0.77 -1.30 30.44
CA THR A 145 0.84 -2.70 29.96
C THR A 145 -0.27 -3.56 30.55
N LEU A 146 -1.09 -4.15 29.67
CA LEU A 146 -2.20 -5.06 30.01
C LEU A 146 -1.73 -6.51 30.06
N VAL A 147 -0.92 -6.92 29.09
CA VAL A 147 -0.27 -8.24 29.04
C VAL A 147 1.06 -8.13 28.30
N GLU A 148 2.05 -8.95 28.67
CA GLU A 148 3.39 -8.93 28.11
C GLU A 148 4.01 -10.33 28.10
N TRP A 149 4.69 -10.66 27.00
CA TRP A 149 5.49 -11.86 26.79
C TRP A 149 6.92 -11.44 26.45
N LYS A 150 7.93 -11.95 27.16
CA LYS A 150 9.34 -11.54 27.03
C LYS A 150 10.27 -12.62 26.52
N PHE A 151 9.82 -13.88 26.46
CA PHE A 151 10.62 -15.02 26.00
C PHE A 151 12.04 -15.10 26.62
N ASN A 152 12.18 -14.60 27.85
CA ASN A 152 13.46 -14.36 28.53
C ASN A 152 13.88 -15.52 29.44
N LYS A 153 13.12 -16.62 29.42
CA LYS A 153 13.44 -17.85 30.13
C LYS A 153 13.71 -18.95 29.10
N PRO A 154 14.93 -19.53 29.08
CA PRO A 154 15.27 -20.58 28.12
C PRO A 154 14.24 -21.71 28.09
N GLY A 155 13.79 -22.08 26.88
CA GLY A 155 12.79 -23.13 26.64
C GLY A 155 11.34 -22.79 26.98
N ASP A 156 11.06 -21.63 27.58
CA ASP A 156 9.70 -21.22 27.94
C ASP A 156 9.11 -20.25 26.89
N LEU A 157 8.22 -20.78 26.05
CA LEU A 157 7.49 -20.00 25.05
C LEU A 157 6.33 -19.18 25.64
N GLN A 158 6.14 -19.21 26.96
CA GLN A 158 5.12 -18.42 27.68
C GLN A 158 3.70 -18.60 27.12
N GLY A 159 3.35 -19.82 26.72
CA GLY A 159 2.03 -20.17 26.17
C GLY A 159 1.88 -20.02 24.66
N TRP A 160 2.88 -19.50 23.95
CA TRP A 160 2.91 -19.47 22.49
C TRP A 160 3.29 -20.84 21.92
N ARG A 161 2.64 -21.23 20.82
CA ARG A 161 2.88 -22.50 20.13
C ARG A 161 3.14 -22.28 18.63
N PRO A 162 4.29 -22.74 18.10
CA PRO A 162 4.53 -22.76 16.67
C PRO A 162 3.69 -23.84 15.97
N ASN A 163 3.36 -23.60 14.71
CA ASN A 163 2.85 -24.65 13.82
C ASN A 163 3.99 -25.33 13.04
N GLY A 164 3.66 -26.26 12.15
CA GLY A 164 4.64 -27.03 11.37
C GLY A 164 5.44 -26.25 10.31
N HIS A 165 5.21 -24.93 10.17
CA HIS A 165 5.93 -24.06 9.25
C HIS A 165 6.96 -23.16 9.97
N LEU A 166 7.09 -23.31 11.28
CA LEU A 166 8.13 -22.67 12.07
C LEU A 166 9.10 -23.73 12.57
N THR A 167 10.36 -23.61 12.17
CA THR A 167 11.45 -24.44 12.65
C THR A 167 12.28 -23.66 13.67
N ASN A 168 13.10 -24.38 14.44
CA ASN A 168 14.03 -23.81 15.42
C ASN A 168 13.41 -22.75 16.37
N THR A 169 12.14 -22.97 16.75
CA THR A 169 11.41 -22.09 17.66
C THR A 169 11.87 -22.29 19.10
N VAL A 170 12.76 -21.43 19.59
CA VAL A 170 13.37 -21.58 20.92
C VAL A 170 13.44 -20.24 21.65
N ALA A 171 12.95 -20.20 22.89
CA ALA A 171 13.26 -19.09 23.79
C ALA A 171 14.68 -19.29 24.34
N THR A 172 15.56 -18.29 24.15
CA THR A 172 17.00 -18.40 24.45
C THR A 172 17.46 -17.59 25.67
N GLY A 173 16.54 -16.88 26.32
CA GLY A 173 16.86 -15.91 27.38
C GLY A 173 17.10 -14.49 26.87
N ALA A 174 17.54 -14.34 25.61
CA ALA A 174 17.65 -13.06 24.90
C ALA A 174 16.43 -12.75 24.01
N GLY A 175 15.40 -13.61 24.03
CA GLY A 175 14.21 -13.54 23.20
C GLY A 175 13.86 -14.90 22.58
N LEU A 176 12.77 -14.91 21.82
CA LEU A 176 12.32 -16.03 20.99
C LEU A 176 13.04 -15.98 19.65
N VAL A 177 13.80 -17.03 19.33
CA VAL A 177 14.35 -17.23 17.98
C VAL A 177 13.42 -18.16 17.21
N VAL A 178 13.17 -17.84 15.95
CA VAL A 178 12.30 -18.64 15.09
C VAL A 178 12.76 -18.57 13.63
N GLU A 179 12.61 -19.66 12.91
CA GLU A 179 12.83 -19.72 11.47
C GLU A 179 11.51 -20.00 10.77
N ALA A 180 11.12 -19.14 9.84
CA ALA A 180 9.87 -19.24 9.13
C ALA A 180 10.07 -19.97 7.80
N ASN A 181 10.00 -21.30 7.83
CA ASN A 181 10.22 -22.17 6.67
C ASN A 181 8.89 -22.84 6.26
N GLY A 182 8.07 -22.13 5.48
CA GLY A 182 6.84 -22.66 4.92
C GLY A 182 5.81 -21.61 4.54
N VAL A 183 4.76 -22.05 3.83
CA VAL A 183 3.74 -21.17 3.23
C VAL A 183 2.90 -20.41 4.26
N ASN A 184 2.85 -20.88 5.52
CA ASN A 184 2.01 -20.27 6.56
C ASN A 184 2.62 -20.38 7.98
N PRO A 185 3.70 -19.64 8.30
CA PRO A 185 4.38 -19.68 9.60
C PRO A 185 3.54 -19.00 10.71
N ILE A 186 3.07 -19.77 11.71
CA ILE A 186 2.11 -19.30 12.73
C ILE A 186 2.63 -19.53 14.15
N LEU A 187 2.66 -18.47 14.96
CA LEU A 187 2.73 -18.53 16.42
C LEU A 187 1.34 -18.26 17.02
N GLU A 188 0.77 -19.23 17.71
CA GLU A 188 -0.54 -19.08 18.36
C GLU A 188 -0.40 -19.03 19.87
N TYR A 189 -1.00 -18.02 20.52
CA TYR A 189 -1.09 -17.99 21.98
C TYR A 189 -2.21 -18.92 22.46
N ARG A 190 -1.85 -19.91 23.29
CA ARG A 190 -2.77 -20.93 23.83
C ARG A 190 -3.03 -20.80 25.33
N GLY A 191 -2.54 -19.75 25.97
CA GLY A 191 -2.89 -19.44 27.35
C GLY A 191 -4.30 -18.81 27.45
N ALA A 192 -4.80 -18.65 28.68
CA ALA A 192 -6.05 -17.95 28.92
C ALA A 192 -5.88 -16.43 28.68
N LEU A 193 -6.80 -15.81 27.94
CA LEU A 193 -6.92 -14.36 27.76
C LEU A 193 -8.34 -13.91 28.04
N ALA A 194 -8.45 -12.73 28.66
CA ALA A 194 -9.71 -12.02 28.85
C ALA A 194 -9.42 -10.51 28.90
N ILE A 195 -8.96 -9.96 27.78
CA ILE A 195 -8.62 -8.53 27.69
C ILE A 195 -9.87 -7.78 27.24
N PRO A 196 -10.40 -6.82 28.01
CA PRO A 196 -11.47 -5.93 27.53
C PRO A 196 -10.99 -5.20 26.28
N ALA A 197 -11.74 -5.31 25.19
CA ALA A 197 -11.31 -4.79 23.89
C ALA A 197 -11.72 -3.32 23.75
N THR A 198 -10.75 -2.43 23.51
CA THR A 198 -11.01 -1.00 23.26
C THR A 198 -10.24 -0.50 22.03
N ASN A 199 -10.65 0.66 21.50
CA ASN A 199 -10.02 1.34 20.37
C ASN A 199 -8.72 2.07 20.75
N PHE A 200 -8.48 2.32 22.05
CA PHE A 200 -7.27 2.94 22.60
C PHE A 200 -6.32 1.90 23.24
N GLN A 201 -6.16 0.78 22.56
CA GLN A 201 -5.16 -0.23 22.86
C GLN A 201 -4.23 -0.37 21.67
N GLN A 202 -2.99 -0.76 21.94
CA GLN A 202 -2.01 -1.06 20.90
C GLN A 202 -1.32 -2.39 21.21
N ILE A 203 -0.90 -3.08 20.15
CA ILE A 203 0.03 -4.20 20.22
C ILE A 203 1.42 -3.62 19.97
N GLU A 204 2.34 -3.86 20.88
CA GLU A 204 3.76 -3.56 20.68
C GLU A 204 4.57 -4.84 20.56
N VAL A 205 5.37 -4.95 19.50
CA VAL A 205 6.30 -6.06 19.30
C VAL A 205 7.71 -5.52 19.07
N ARG A 206 8.68 -6.04 19.80
CA ARG A 206 10.09 -5.77 19.53
C ARG A 206 10.72 -6.99 18.87
N LEU A 207 11.07 -6.85 17.60
CA LEU A 207 11.65 -7.94 16.82
C LEU A 207 12.77 -7.45 15.91
N LYS A 208 13.59 -8.38 15.45
CA LYS A 208 14.53 -8.22 14.35
C LYS A 208 14.38 -9.37 13.37
N THR A 209 14.70 -9.12 12.12
CA THR A 209 14.65 -10.10 11.03
C THR A 209 15.67 -9.75 9.94
N ASP A 210 15.85 -10.62 8.96
CA ASP A 210 16.95 -10.59 7.98
C ASP A 210 16.58 -10.08 6.58
N TYR A 211 15.30 -9.85 6.28
CA TYR A 211 14.84 -9.04 5.14
C TYR A 211 13.44 -8.47 5.37
N ASP A 212 13.00 -7.50 4.58
CA ASP A 212 11.74 -6.80 4.84
C ASP A 212 10.51 -7.69 4.61
N GLY A 213 9.44 -7.48 5.39
CA GLY A 213 8.19 -8.20 5.19
C GLY A 213 7.04 -7.70 6.06
N VAL A 214 5.94 -8.45 6.09
CA VAL A 214 4.73 -8.09 6.84
C VAL A 214 4.38 -9.18 7.83
N VAL A 215 4.36 -8.85 9.12
CA VAL A 215 3.79 -9.72 10.14
C VAL A 215 2.32 -9.38 10.37
N VAL A 216 1.51 -10.37 10.70
CA VAL A 216 0.06 -10.20 10.88
C VAL A 216 -0.36 -10.67 12.26
N PHE A 217 -1.02 -9.79 13.01
CA PHE A 217 -1.65 -10.13 14.28
C PHE A 217 -3.10 -10.48 14.05
N TYR A 218 -3.51 -11.67 14.50
CA TYR A 218 -4.89 -12.15 14.52
C TYR A 218 -5.42 -12.14 15.96
N TRP A 219 -6.72 -11.87 16.11
CA TRP A 219 -7.42 -11.99 17.39
C TRP A 219 -8.77 -12.70 17.26
N SER A 220 -9.31 -13.13 18.39
CA SER A 220 -10.69 -13.62 18.49
C SER A 220 -11.29 -13.31 19.86
N ASN A 221 -12.60 -13.09 19.88
CA ASN A 221 -13.42 -12.98 21.09
C ASN A 221 -14.10 -14.30 21.52
N THR A 222 -13.91 -15.36 20.73
CA THR A 222 -14.42 -16.71 21.01
C THR A 222 -13.36 -17.78 20.78
N THR A 223 -13.53 -18.93 21.43
CA THR A 223 -12.75 -20.15 21.20
C THR A 223 -13.48 -21.17 20.31
N SER A 224 -14.76 -20.91 19.98
CA SER A 224 -15.59 -21.77 19.14
C SER A 224 -15.60 -21.34 17.67
N GLY A 225 -16.01 -22.24 16.78
CA GLY A 225 -16.12 -21.99 15.34
C GLY A 225 -14.88 -22.41 14.54
N ARG A 226 -14.89 -22.09 13.24
CA ARG A 226 -13.81 -22.43 12.31
C ARG A 226 -12.49 -21.82 12.79
N TYR A 227 -11.40 -22.59 12.74
CA TYR A 227 -10.08 -22.20 13.24
C TYR A 227 -10.08 -21.71 14.71
N GLY A 228 -11.06 -22.15 15.51
CA GLY A 228 -11.28 -21.75 16.90
C GLY A 228 -11.67 -20.27 17.07
N GLY A 229 -12.25 -19.64 16.06
CA GLY A 229 -12.76 -18.28 16.13
C GLY A 229 -11.90 -17.20 15.46
N PHE A 230 -10.69 -17.55 14.99
CA PHE A 230 -9.93 -16.64 14.14
C PHE A 230 -10.59 -16.49 12.78
N THR A 231 -10.76 -15.24 12.32
CA THR A 231 -11.30 -14.93 10.99
C THR A 231 -10.38 -13.94 10.25
N PRO A 232 -10.40 -13.92 8.90
CA PRO A 232 -9.54 -13.04 8.11
C PRO A 232 -9.74 -11.54 8.38
N GLU A 233 -10.90 -11.14 8.90
CA GLU A 233 -11.27 -9.74 9.16
C GLU A 233 -10.77 -9.23 10.53
N LYS A 234 -10.32 -10.13 11.41
CA LYS A 234 -9.87 -9.81 12.77
C LYS A 234 -8.34 -9.77 12.82
N ILE A 235 -7.77 -8.87 12.01
CA ILE A 235 -6.34 -8.72 11.85
C ILE A 235 -5.85 -7.28 11.88
N THR A 236 -4.57 -7.12 12.24
CA THR A 236 -3.80 -5.91 11.96
C THR A 236 -2.43 -6.31 11.42
N ARG A 237 -1.92 -5.52 10.48
CA ARG A 237 -0.66 -5.80 9.77
C ARG A 237 0.41 -4.83 10.25
N CYS A 238 1.65 -5.29 10.21
CA CYS A 238 2.81 -4.50 10.59
C CYS A 238 3.93 -4.77 9.59
N HIS A 239 4.38 -3.73 8.89
CA HIS A 239 5.57 -3.80 8.04
C HIS A 239 6.81 -3.81 8.94
N VAL A 240 7.68 -4.79 8.74
CA VAL A 240 8.89 -4.95 9.54
C VAL A 240 10.13 -4.87 8.65
N ARG A 241 11.14 -4.16 9.15
CA ARG A 241 12.46 -4.00 8.55
C ARG A 241 13.33 -5.21 8.85
N GLY A 242 13.98 -5.74 7.81
CA GLY A 242 14.93 -6.83 7.92
C GLY A 242 16.38 -6.40 7.79
N ASP A 243 16.76 -5.36 8.50
CA ASP A 243 18.14 -4.87 8.58
C ASP A 243 18.97 -5.61 9.66
N GLY A 244 18.43 -6.69 10.22
CA GLY A 244 19.02 -7.44 11.33
C GLY A 244 19.05 -6.68 12.66
N GLN A 245 18.48 -5.48 12.74
CA GLN A 245 18.47 -4.64 13.95
C GLN A 245 17.16 -4.78 14.73
N TRP A 246 17.24 -4.47 16.03
CA TRP A 246 16.07 -4.47 16.90
C TRP A 246 15.19 -3.25 16.65
N HIS A 247 13.96 -3.48 16.23
CA HIS A 247 12.95 -2.44 16.07
C HIS A 247 11.75 -2.71 16.97
N THR A 248 11.11 -1.65 17.45
CA THR A 248 9.84 -1.76 18.20
C THR A 248 8.71 -1.23 17.35
N TYR A 249 7.82 -2.12 16.96
CA TYR A 249 6.65 -1.82 16.16
C TYR A 249 5.43 -1.67 17.05
N ARG A 250 4.55 -0.72 16.69
CA ARG A 250 3.31 -0.43 17.42
C ARG A 250 2.17 -0.39 16.43
N VAL A 251 1.14 -1.19 16.66
CA VAL A 251 -0.04 -1.24 15.80
C VAL A 251 -1.31 -1.10 16.62
N LEU A 252 -2.28 -0.35 16.09
CA LEU A 252 -3.61 -0.22 16.68
C LEU A 252 -4.51 -1.33 16.10
N PRO A 253 -4.93 -2.33 16.89
CA PRO A 253 -5.84 -3.35 16.41
C PRO A 253 -7.27 -2.84 16.22
N CYS A 254 -7.68 -1.75 16.91
CA CYS A 254 -9.04 -1.18 16.87
C CYS A 254 -10.13 -2.26 16.92
N TRP A 255 -10.05 -3.11 17.95
CA TRP A 255 -10.87 -4.29 18.14
C TRP A 255 -12.07 -4.07 19.09
N GLN A 256 -12.46 -2.82 19.35
CA GLN A 256 -13.54 -2.46 20.29
C GLN A 256 -14.86 -3.21 20.03
N ALA A 257 -15.18 -3.49 18.76
CA ALA A 257 -16.38 -4.23 18.36
C ALA A 257 -16.41 -5.68 18.88
N GLU A 258 -15.27 -6.21 19.36
CA GLU A 258 -15.16 -7.56 19.89
C GLU A 258 -15.62 -7.67 21.36
N GLY A 259 -15.65 -6.55 22.09
CA GLY A 259 -15.95 -6.46 23.53
C GLY A 259 -14.85 -7.04 24.42
N LYS A 260 -14.31 -8.22 24.08
CA LYS A 260 -13.16 -8.85 24.76
C LYS A 260 -12.32 -9.67 23.79
N ILE A 261 -11.02 -9.77 24.06
CA ILE A 261 -10.08 -10.63 23.33
C ILE A 261 -9.73 -11.84 24.19
N VAL A 262 -9.92 -13.03 23.61
CA VAL A 262 -9.69 -14.32 24.28
C VAL A 262 -8.68 -15.21 23.53
N ARG A 263 -8.32 -14.87 22.29
CA ARG A 263 -7.23 -15.54 21.55
C ARG A 263 -6.39 -14.54 20.77
N LEU A 264 -5.11 -14.86 20.63
CA LEU A 264 -4.15 -14.10 19.82
C LEU A 264 -3.29 -15.05 18.99
N ARG A 265 -2.89 -14.58 17.82
CA ARG A 265 -2.03 -15.29 16.89
C ARG A 265 -1.14 -14.27 16.16
N LEU A 266 0.12 -14.62 15.95
CA LEU A 266 1.10 -13.86 15.20
C LEU A 266 1.54 -14.72 14.01
N ASP A 267 1.29 -14.22 12.81
CA ASP A 267 1.77 -14.81 11.57
C ASP A 267 3.04 -14.11 11.14
N LEU A 268 4.07 -14.91 10.90
CA LEU A 268 5.33 -14.47 10.34
C LEU A 268 5.35 -14.79 8.84
N TYR A 269 6.19 -14.11 8.06
CA TYR A 269 6.30 -14.38 6.62
C TYR A 269 7.39 -15.40 6.33
N ASN A 270 7.21 -16.11 5.22
CA ASN A 270 8.07 -17.21 4.81
C ASN A 270 9.47 -16.75 4.39
N GLY A 271 10.47 -17.58 4.70
CA GLY A 271 11.87 -17.53 4.30
C GLY A 271 12.80 -16.80 5.28
N ALA A 272 12.25 -16.24 6.37
CA ALA A 272 12.94 -15.29 7.23
C ALA A 272 13.30 -15.87 8.59
N ASN A 273 14.37 -15.35 9.15
CA ASN A 273 14.77 -15.60 10.53
C ASN A 273 14.28 -14.45 11.40
N PHE A 274 13.63 -14.75 12.53
CA PHE A 274 13.22 -13.73 13.49
C PHE A 274 13.86 -13.97 14.84
N ALA A 275 14.15 -12.87 15.52
CA ALA A 275 14.23 -12.84 16.97
C ALA A 275 13.18 -11.87 17.51
N VAL A 276 12.37 -12.32 18.46
CA VAL A 276 11.35 -11.51 19.14
C VAL A 276 11.77 -11.34 20.60
N ASP A 277 12.05 -10.11 21.01
CA ASP A 277 12.40 -9.78 22.39
C ASP A 277 11.14 -9.77 23.26
N PHE A 278 10.14 -8.98 22.86
CA PHE A 278 8.86 -8.99 23.54
C PHE A 278 7.68 -8.78 22.59
N LEU A 279 6.52 -9.22 23.06
CA LEU A 279 5.21 -8.86 22.54
C LEU A 279 4.36 -8.41 23.73
N ARG A 280 3.63 -7.30 23.61
CA ARG A 280 2.76 -6.81 24.66
C ARG A 280 1.55 -6.07 24.11
N ILE A 281 0.50 -5.99 24.93
CA ILE A 281 -0.66 -5.14 24.68
C ILE A 281 -0.65 -4.05 25.74
N THR A 282 -0.76 -2.80 25.31
CA THR A 282 -0.79 -1.64 26.21
C THR A 282 -2.04 -0.81 25.96
N ALA A 283 -2.63 -0.25 27.00
CA ALA A 283 -3.63 0.81 26.88
C ALA A 283 -2.92 2.16 26.67
N LEU A 284 -3.33 2.90 25.65
CA LEU A 284 -2.85 4.26 25.40
C LEU A 284 -3.39 5.21 26.47
N PRO A 285 -2.68 6.32 26.78
CA PRO A 285 -3.24 7.38 27.61
C PRO A 285 -4.56 7.88 27.01
N THR A 286 -5.58 7.99 27.85
CA THR A 286 -6.90 8.47 27.46
C THR A 286 -7.15 9.85 28.05
N ALA A 287 -7.43 10.83 27.20
CA ALA A 287 -8.06 12.09 27.58
C ALA A 287 -9.59 11.93 27.66
N PRO A 288 -10.35 12.89 28.22
CA PRO A 288 -11.81 12.88 28.13
C PRO A 288 -12.29 12.78 26.68
N GLU A 289 -13.40 12.06 26.46
CA GLU A 289 -13.99 11.95 25.12
C GLU A 289 -14.47 13.32 24.63
N VAL A 290 -14.06 13.68 23.41
CA VAL A 290 -14.48 14.93 22.76
C VAL A 290 -15.70 14.66 21.87
N GLN A 291 -16.70 15.56 21.97
CA GLN A 291 -17.96 15.51 21.21
C GLN A 291 -17.92 16.30 19.89
N ALA A 292 -16.86 17.10 19.70
CA ALA A 292 -16.61 17.89 18.50
C ALA A 292 -15.43 17.32 17.70
N VAL A 293 -15.47 17.46 16.38
CA VAL A 293 -14.52 16.86 15.42
C VAL A 293 -13.72 17.89 14.62
N ASN A 294 -13.91 19.18 14.90
CA ASN A 294 -13.17 20.25 14.24
C ASN A 294 -11.93 20.61 15.07
N PHE A 295 -10.77 20.51 14.45
CA PHE A 295 -9.47 20.79 15.06
C PHE A 295 -8.78 21.91 14.30
N ASP A 296 -8.49 23.02 14.98
CA ASP A 296 -7.64 24.12 14.46
C ASP A 296 -6.26 24.13 15.15
N PHE A 297 -5.25 23.56 14.50
CA PHE A 297 -3.92 23.40 15.10
C PHE A 297 -3.13 24.70 15.22
N THR A 298 -3.64 25.81 14.66
CA THR A 298 -3.07 27.15 14.94
C THR A 298 -3.30 27.58 16.39
N GLN A 299 -4.25 26.93 17.08
CA GLN A 299 -4.56 27.13 18.50
C GLN A 299 -3.84 26.11 19.42
N GLY A 300 -2.87 25.36 18.87
CA GLY A 300 -2.10 24.34 19.59
C GLY A 300 -2.51 22.90 19.23
N ALA A 301 -1.87 21.93 19.90
CA ALA A 301 -1.95 20.52 19.52
C ALA A 301 -3.31 19.84 19.78
N GLN A 302 -4.19 20.47 20.58
CA GLN A 302 -5.54 19.96 20.90
C GLN A 302 -5.57 18.48 21.32
N GLU A 303 -4.61 18.10 22.17
CA GLU A 303 -4.47 16.75 22.73
C GLU A 303 -4.18 15.64 21.71
N TRP A 304 -3.82 15.99 20.46
CA TRP A 304 -3.34 15.00 19.50
C TRP A 304 -2.00 14.42 19.98
N GLN A 305 -1.84 13.11 19.81
CA GLN A 305 -0.65 12.36 20.24
C GLN A 305 0.01 11.66 19.05
N ALA A 306 1.31 11.41 19.15
CA ALA A 306 2.03 10.64 18.15
C ALA A 306 1.75 9.13 18.31
N VAL A 307 1.64 8.42 17.19
CA VAL A 307 1.58 6.95 17.13
C VAL A 307 2.75 6.43 16.30
N GLY A 308 3.33 5.31 16.73
CA GLY A 308 4.50 4.73 16.09
C GLY A 308 5.74 5.59 16.31
N SER A 309 6.41 5.96 15.22
CA SER A 309 7.60 6.83 15.22
C SER A 309 7.31 8.26 14.77
N ALA A 310 6.03 8.66 14.78
CA ALA A 310 5.67 10.04 14.53
C ALA A 310 6.25 10.94 15.63
N THR A 311 6.70 12.12 15.24
CA THR A 311 7.00 13.21 16.15
C THR A 311 6.26 14.44 15.67
N TRP A 312 5.90 15.33 16.59
CA TRP A 312 5.24 16.57 16.20
C TRP A 312 5.65 17.73 17.11
N GLN A 313 5.57 18.93 16.55
CA GLN A 313 5.71 20.20 17.27
C GLN A 313 4.57 21.13 16.84
N ALA A 314 3.83 21.65 17.83
CA ALA A 314 2.78 22.63 17.57
C ALA A 314 3.33 24.06 17.72
N ASP A 315 2.99 24.91 16.76
CA ASP A 315 3.26 26.35 16.80
C ASP A 315 2.02 27.15 16.33
N THR A 316 2.16 28.47 16.17
CA THR A 316 1.04 29.34 15.75
C THR A 316 0.57 29.11 14.31
N THR A 317 1.29 28.32 13.53
CA THR A 317 0.99 28.00 12.12
C THR A 317 0.41 26.60 11.93
N GLY A 318 0.50 25.72 12.93
CA GLY A 318 -0.11 24.39 12.91
C GLY A 318 0.72 23.33 13.65
N LEU A 319 0.39 22.07 13.36
CA LEU A 319 1.06 20.88 13.86
C LEU A 319 2.10 20.40 12.83
N ASN A 320 3.38 20.64 13.08
CA ASN A 320 4.47 20.13 12.24
C ASN A 320 4.74 18.69 12.61
N VAL A 321 4.45 17.74 11.72
CA VAL A 321 4.57 16.30 11.90
C VAL A 321 5.75 15.77 11.08
N THR A 322 6.54 14.88 11.67
CA THR A 322 7.62 14.16 10.99
C THR A 322 7.51 12.67 11.29
N LEU A 323 7.69 11.84 10.27
CA LEU A 323 7.56 10.39 10.35
C LEU A 323 8.93 9.75 10.17
N ALA A 324 9.34 8.83 11.05
CA ALA A 324 10.55 8.05 10.84
C ALA A 324 10.29 6.72 10.11
N ASP A 325 9.03 6.29 10.03
CA ASP A 325 8.57 5.06 9.36
C ASP A 325 7.25 5.31 8.62
N SER A 326 6.93 4.47 7.63
CA SER A 326 5.74 4.60 6.78
C SER A 326 4.41 4.39 7.51
N ASP A 327 4.43 3.73 8.67
CA ASP A 327 3.22 3.33 9.40
C ASP A 327 2.90 4.31 10.56
N ALA A 328 3.68 5.39 10.68
CA ALA A 328 3.55 6.40 11.72
C ALA A 328 2.50 7.46 11.37
N PHE A 329 1.76 7.94 12.36
CA PHE A 329 0.73 8.98 12.19
C PHE A 329 0.47 9.74 13.50
N VAL A 330 -0.25 10.85 13.41
CA VAL A 330 -0.76 11.57 14.58
C VAL A 330 -2.23 11.21 14.83
N LEU A 331 -2.61 11.11 16.10
CA LEU A 331 -3.87 10.53 16.55
C LEU A 331 -4.61 11.55 17.41
N ALA A 332 -5.89 11.78 17.09
CA ALA A 332 -6.78 12.65 17.85
C ALA A 332 -7.02 12.11 19.28
N PRO A 333 -7.46 12.97 20.23
CA PRO A 333 -8.00 12.50 21.50
C PRO A 333 -9.19 11.55 21.28
N PRO A 334 -9.58 10.75 22.29
CA PRO A 334 -10.75 9.87 22.19
C PRO A 334 -12.00 10.61 21.70
N LEU A 335 -12.68 10.04 20.70
CA LEU A 335 -13.85 10.65 20.06
C LEU A 335 -15.13 9.85 20.37
N SER A 336 -16.26 10.55 20.38
CA SER A 336 -17.58 9.95 20.55
C SER A 336 -18.59 10.66 19.66
N VAL A 337 -18.29 10.78 18.37
CA VAL A 337 -19.03 11.70 17.47
C VAL A 337 -19.87 10.96 16.45
N GLN A 338 -21.13 11.37 16.28
CA GLN A 338 -22.02 10.81 15.26
C GLN A 338 -21.66 11.37 13.89
N ILE A 339 -21.17 10.52 12.99
CA ILE A 339 -20.70 10.91 11.65
C ILE A 339 -21.70 10.59 10.53
N THR A 340 -22.93 10.21 10.88
CA THR A 340 -23.96 9.79 9.91
C THR A 340 -24.24 10.82 8.82
N THR A 341 -24.16 12.11 9.13
CA THR A 341 -24.31 13.20 8.14
C THR A 341 -22.97 13.81 7.73
N GLN A 342 -21.99 13.80 8.63
CA GLN A 342 -20.64 14.34 8.45
C GLN A 342 -19.80 13.42 7.58
N THR A 343 -20.00 13.53 6.28
CA THR A 343 -19.38 12.66 5.28
C THR A 343 -18.26 13.34 4.50
N VAL A 344 -17.98 14.61 4.77
CA VAL A 344 -16.83 15.32 4.19
C VAL A 344 -15.86 15.72 5.30
N VAL A 345 -14.61 15.25 5.20
CA VAL A 345 -13.51 15.67 6.08
C VAL A 345 -12.58 16.57 5.28
N SER A 346 -12.21 17.71 5.83
CA SER A 346 -11.32 18.67 5.18
C SER A 346 -10.04 18.78 5.98
N VAL A 347 -8.92 18.45 5.35
CA VAL A 347 -7.59 18.54 5.96
C VAL A 347 -6.86 19.71 5.31
N ARG A 348 -6.50 20.71 6.10
CA ARG A 348 -5.73 21.85 5.65
C ARG A 348 -4.30 21.69 6.12
N MET A 349 -3.37 21.55 5.19
CA MET A 349 -1.98 21.20 5.50
C MET A 349 -1.02 21.54 4.36
N ALA A 350 0.28 21.59 4.68
CA ALA A 350 1.38 21.74 3.74
C ALA A 350 2.37 20.59 3.93
N ALA A 351 2.90 20.04 2.83
CA ALA A 351 3.96 19.04 2.88
C ALA A 351 5.03 19.40 1.85
N THR A 352 6.30 19.13 2.15
CA THR A 352 7.41 19.41 1.22
C THR A 352 7.83 18.20 0.38
N GLN A 353 7.43 17.00 0.79
CA GLN A 353 7.68 15.75 0.10
C GLN A 353 6.54 14.76 0.38
N GLY A 354 6.41 13.74 -0.47
CA GLY A 354 5.37 12.72 -0.41
C GLY A 354 4.40 12.83 -1.58
N ALA A 355 3.69 11.74 -1.85
CA ALA A 355 2.69 11.65 -2.89
C ALA A 355 1.27 11.54 -2.32
N ARG A 356 1.14 11.14 -1.04
CA ARG A 356 -0.16 10.85 -0.43
C ARG A 356 -0.24 11.27 1.03
N GLY A 357 -1.45 11.63 1.46
CA GLY A 357 -1.85 11.69 2.86
C GLY A 357 -2.89 10.60 3.16
N THR A 358 -2.96 10.15 4.41
CA THR A 358 -3.86 9.08 4.83
C THR A 358 -4.63 9.46 6.08
N LEU A 359 -5.96 9.42 6.01
CA LEU A 359 -6.84 9.49 7.17
C LEU A 359 -7.01 8.07 7.74
N CYS A 360 -6.74 7.89 9.02
CA CYS A 360 -6.94 6.62 9.73
C CYS A 360 -8.16 6.77 10.64
N TYR A 361 -9.07 5.80 10.69
CA TYR A 361 -10.26 5.91 11.54
C TYR A 361 -10.81 4.57 12.03
N ALA A 362 -11.52 4.61 13.16
CA ALA A 362 -12.31 3.48 13.66
C ALA A 362 -13.67 3.94 14.16
N THR A 363 -14.70 3.11 13.94
CA THR A 363 -16.08 3.37 14.35
C THR A 363 -16.59 2.30 15.32
N GLU A 364 -17.73 2.55 15.95
CA GLU A 364 -18.32 1.66 16.96
C GLU A 364 -18.63 0.24 16.45
N ARG A 365 -18.92 0.09 15.16
CA ARG A 365 -19.39 -1.19 14.58
C ARG A 365 -18.35 -1.87 13.68
N ALA A 366 -17.39 -1.11 13.17
CA ALA A 366 -16.38 -1.65 12.28
C ALA A 366 -15.24 -2.31 13.07
N ARG A 367 -14.64 -3.36 12.49
CA ARG A 367 -13.51 -4.09 13.07
C ARG A 367 -12.23 -3.59 12.42
N GLY A 368 -11.22 -3.30 13.23
CA GLY A 368 -9.92 -2.87 12.73
C GLY A 368 -9.80 -1.36 12.54
N LEU A 369 -8.60 -0.95 12.16
CA LEU A 369 -8.29 0.42 11.76
C LEU A 369 -8.50 0.53 10.25
N HIS A 370 -9.25 1.55 9.82
CA HIS A 370 -9.54 1.82 8.42
C HIS A 370 -8.74 3.02 7.93
N TYR A 371 -8.50 3.05 6.63
CA TYR A 371 -7.64 4.03 5.98
C TYR A 371 -8.37 4.62 4.78
N PHE A 372 -8.32 5.94 4.65
CA PHE A 372 -8.74 6.66 3.46
C PHE A 372 -7.54 7.48 2.97
N THR A 373 -7.00 7.10 1.83
CA THR A 373 -5.79 7.73 1.27
C THR A 373 -6.18 8.74 0.21
N PHE A 374 -5.50 9.88 0.17
CA PHE A 374 -5.75 10.96 -0.78
C PHE A 374 -4.43 11.47 -1.39
N PRO A 375 -4.45 11.93 -2.65
CA PRO A 375 -3.27 12.50 -3.29
C PRO A 375 -2.85 13.78 -2.57
N LEU A 376 -1.53 13.95 -2.42
CA LEU A 376 -0.89 15.05 -1.73
C LEU A 376 -0.13 15.93 -2.71
N GLU A 377 -0.38 17.24 -2.67
CA GLU A 377 0.47 18.23 -3.35
C GLU A 377 1.59 18.64 -2.40
N ALA A 378 2.77 18.09 -2.62
CA ALA A 378 3.94 18.28 -1.77
C ALA A 378 4.85 19.45 -2.24
N ASP A 379 4.27 20.61 -2.49
CA ASP A 379 4.97 21.82 -2.99
C ASP A 379 5.43 22.77 -1.85
N GLY A 380 5.26 22.36 -0.59
CA GLY A 380 5.54 23.15 0.60
C GLY A 380 4.51 24.25 0.90
N ARG A 381 3.45 24.38 0.10
CA ARG A 381 2.37 25.36 0.30
C ARG A 381 1.20 24.74 1.05
N GLU A 382 0.38 25.59 1.65
CA GLU A 382 -0.84 25.15 2.32
C GLU A 382 -1.94 24.84 1.30
N HIS A 383 -2.48 23.63 1.39
CA HIS A 383 -3.58 23.13 0.59
C HIS A 383 -4.73 22.68 1.48
N THR A 384 -5.94 22.65 0.93
CA THR A 384 -7.12 22.09 1.62
C THR A 384 -7.65 20.88 0.85
N TYR A 385 -7.45 19.70 1.42
CA TYR A 385 -7.90 18.42 0.89
C TYR A 385 -9.32 18.13 1.40
N SER A 386 -10.31 18.11 0.50
CA SER A 386 -11.69 17.77 0.85
C SER A 386 -11.99 16.31 0.52
N LEU A 387 -12.01 15.47 1.55
CA LEU A 387 -12.16 14.02 1.51
C LEU A 387 -13.65 13.67 1.62
N ASP A 388 -14.22 13.10 0.56
CA ASP A 388 -15.61 12.65 0.52
C ASP A 388 -15.70 11.17 0.90
N LEU A 389 -16.23 10.92 2.11
CA LEU A 389 -16.31 9.62 2.76
C LEU A 389 -17.71 9.00 2.64
N ARG A 390 -18.61 9.56 1.80
CA ARG A 390 -19.98 9.03 1.61
C ARG A 390 -19.99 7.56 1.18
N ASN A 391 -19.01 7.17 0.35
CA ASN A 391 -18.90 5.83 -0.19
C ASN A 391 -18.08 4.89 0.72
N GLU A 392 -17.48 5.40 1.79
CA GLU A 392 -16.71 4.60 2.72
C GLU A 392 -17.63 3.74 3.58
N LYS A 393 -17.67 2.42 3.30
CA LYS A 393 -18.54 1.45 3.97
C LYS A 393 -18.45 1.51 5.49
N ASN A 394 -17.24 1.74 6.02
CA ASN A 394 -16.97 1.77 7.45
C ASN A 394 -17.07 3.17 8.08
N TRP A 395 -17.30 4.22 7.28
CA TRP A 395 -17.54 5.60 7.75
C TRP A 395 -19.02 5.78 8.13
N ARG A 396 -19.47 5.07 9.17
CA ARG A 396 -20.88 5.08 9.60
C ARG A 396 -20.98 4.96 11.12
N GLY A 397 -22.05 5.53 11.67
CA GLY A 397 -22.35 5.49 13.10
C GLY A 397 -21.47 6.46 13.89
N ARG A 398 -20.95 6.01 15.03
CA ARG A 398 -20.09 6.80 15.90
C ARG A 398 -18.61 6.63 15.55
N LEU A 399 -17.93 7.73 15.27
CA LEU A 399 -16.48 7.80 15.15
C LEU A 399 -15.85 7.75 16.55
N LEU A 400 -14.96 6.78 16.74
CA LEU A 400 -14.28 6.52 18.01
C LEU A 400 -12.81 6.88 17.98
N LEU A 401 -12.21 6.86 16.78
CA LEU A 401 -10.80 7.13 16.57
C LEU A 401 -10.61 7.84 15.24
N LEU A 402 -9.75 8.87 15.24
CA LEU A 402 -9.30 9.60 14.06
C LEU A 402 -7.79 9.80 14.14
N GLY A 403 -7.08 9.51 13.07
CA GLY A 403 -5.67 9.78 12.91
C GLY A 403 -5.37 10.31 11.52
N LEU A 404 -4.22 10.95 11.37
CA LEU A 404 -3.74 11.51 10.12
C LEU A 404 -2.26 11.19 9.95
N GLN A 405 -1.95 10.55 8.84
CA GLN A 405 -0.62 10.51 8.26
C GLN A 405 -0.56 11.62 7.20
N PRO A 406 0.10 12.75 7.46
CA PRO A 406 0.06 13.90 6.55
C PRO A 406 0.99 13.76 5.35
N THR A 407 1.86 12.74 5.32
CA THR A 407 2.72 12.44 4.16
C THR A 407 3.17 10.98 4.23
N ASP A 408 3.39 10.34 3.09
CA ASP A 408 4.04 9.02 2.99
C ASP A 408 5.57 9.12 2.88
N ALA A 409 6.14 10.33 2.77
CA ALA A 409 7.58 10.53 2.74
C ALA A 409 8.20 10.48 4.15
N VAL A 410 8.92 9.40 4.43
CA VAL A 410 9.71 9.24 5.67
C VAL A 410 10.80 10.30 5.76
N GLY A 411 10.91 10.93 6.92
CA GLY A 411 11.86 12.00 7.22
C GLY A 411 11.39 13.39 6.79
N ALA A 412 10.32 13.49 5.99
CA ALA A 412 9.74 14.77 5.60
C ALA A 412 8.87 15.36 6.72
N ALA A 413 8.89 16.69 6.83
CA ALA A 413 7.97 17.41 7.68
C ALA A 413 6.73 17.83 6.88
N ALA A 414 5.56 17.64 7.49
CA ALA A 414 4.30 18.17 6.98
C ALA A 414 3.59 18.97 8.08
N ARG A 415 3.14 20.17 7.75
CA ARG A 415 2.42 21.06 8.67
C ARG A 415 0.93 20.89 8.49
N VAL A 416 0.23 20.39 9.51
CA VAL A 416 -1.23 20.27 9.52
C VAL A 416 -1.81 21.49 10.23
N CYS A 417 -2.58 22.30 9.52
CA CYS A 417 -3.15 23.54 10.01
C CYS A 417 -4.54 23.30 10.63
N ALA A 418 -5.38 22.48 9.99
CA ALA A 418 -6.71 22.15 10.51
C ALA A 418 -7.26 20.82 9.98
N VAL A 419 -8.17 20.21 10.73
CA VAL A 419 -9.02 19.09 10.30
C VAL A 419 -10.47 19.43 10.64
N HIS A 420 -11.34 19.54 9.64
CA HIS A 420 -12.73 19.93 9.82
C HIS A 420 -13.70 18.92 9.21
N PHE A 421 -14.86 18.74 9.84
CA PHE A 421 -15.91 17.84 9.40
C PHE A 421 -17.12 18.65 8.95
N ARG A 422 -17.69 18.26 7.82
CA ARG A 422 -18.83 18.92 7.19
C ARG A 422 -19.86 17.88 6.74
N ASP A 423 -21.13 18.28 6.77
CA ASP A 423 -22.17 17.50 6.10
C ASP A 423 -21.93 17.55 4.58
N ALA A 424 -22.26 16.45 3.88
CA ALA A 424 -22.28 16.50 2.43
C ALA A 424 -23.35 17.51 1.96
N PRO A 425 -23.08 18.27 0.89
CA PRO A 425 -24.08 19.17 0.32
C PRO A 425 -25.33 18.38 -0.06
N LYS A 426 -26.51 18.91 0.30
CA LYS A 426 -27.82 18.26 0.08
C LYS A 426 -28.20 18.10 -1.41
N ASN A 427 -27.47 18.75 -2.31
CA ASN A 427 -27.60 18.62 -3.76
C ASN A 427 -26.26 18.20 -4.36
N PRO A 428 -26.23 17.35 -5.41
CA PRO A 428 -25.02 17.18 -6.20
C PRO A 428 -24.61 18.57 -6.73
N PRO A 429 -23.33 18.98 -6.61
CA PRO A 429 -22.91 20.26 -7.12
C PRO A 429 -23.17 20.30 -8.63
N THR A 430 -23.94 21.30 -9.07
CA THR A 430 -24.00 21.72 -10.47
C THR A 430 -22.60 22.07 -10.94
N ALA A 431 -22.27 21.73 -12.18
CA ALA A 431 -20.94 21.77 -12.80
C ALA A 431 -20.28 23.18 -12.92
N GLN A 432 -20.61 24.15 -12.08
CA GLN A 432 -20.12 25.53 -12.17
C GLN A 432 -19.57 26.16 -10.88
N GLU A 433 -19.46 25.46 -9.75
CA GLU A 433 -18.93 26.06 -8.50
C GLU A 433 -17.66 25.40 -7.92
N VAL A 434 -16.86 24.73 -8.76
CA VAL A 434 -15.48 24.37 -8.42
C VAL A 434 -14.54 24.97 -9.46
N MET A 435 -14.27 26.27 -9.36
CA MET A 435 -13.07 26.88 -9.95
C MET A 435 -12.75 28.20 -9.26
N ALA A 436 -11.64 28.21 -8.51
CA ALA A 436 -10.77 29.38 -8.37
C ALA A 436 -9.38 28.88 -7.96
N VAL A 437 -8.62 28.40 -8.95
CA VAL A 437 -7.18 28.18 -8.85
C VAL A 437 -6.51 29.52 -9.22
N PRO A 438 -5.65 30.12 -8.38
CA PRO A 438 -4.71 31.13 -8.85
C PRO A 438 -3.60 30.42 -9.61
N ASP A 439 -3.66 30.63 -10.92
CA ASP A 439 -2.76 30.12 -11.95
C ASP A 439 -1.31 30.57 -11.73
N THR A 440 -0.39 29.62 -11.59
CA THR A 440 0.98 29.73 -12.09
C THR A 440 1.51 28.33 -12.39
N LYS A 441 0.90 27.64 -13.37
CA LYS A 441 1.56 26.48 -14.00
C LYS A 441 2.77 26.96 -14.81
N PRO A 442 3.87 26.19 -14.90
CA PRO A 442 4.86 26.42 -15.94
C PRO A 442 4.14 26.40 -17.28
N VAL A 443 4.41 27.40 -18.13
CA VAL A 443 3.79 27.52 -19.45
C VAL A 443 4.31 26.35 -20.29
N VAL A 444 3.58 25.23 -20.28
CA VAL A 444 3.71 24.20 -21.32
C VAL A 444 3.21 24.86 -22.59
N ALA A 445 4.04 24.84 -23.64
CA ALA A 445 3.63 25.39 -24.93
C ALA A 445 2.36 24.66 -25.38
N ARG A 446 1.33 25.42 -25.76
CA ARG A 446 0.14 24.84 -26.39
C ARG A 446 0.56 24.05 -27.63
N ALA A 447 -0.04 22.88 -27.82
CA ALA A 447 0.18 22.06 -28.99
C ALA A 447 -1.05 22.12 -29.90
N ASP A 448 -0.82 22.16 -31.22
CA ASP A 448 -1.91 22.12 -32.21
C ASP A 448 -2.45 20.69 -32.42
N TYR A 449 -1.75 19.68 -31.90
CA TYR A 449 -2.09 18.26 -31.98
C TYR A 449 -1.43 17.47 -30.85
N VAL A 450 -1.79 16.19 -30.69
CA VAL A 450 -1.12 15.26 -29.75
C VAL A 450 0.39 15.33 -29.94
N PRO A 451 1.18 15.68 -28.91
CA PRO A 451 2.63 15.79 -29.04
C PRO A 451 3.27 14.46 -29.45
N GLU A 452 4.31 14.53 -30.29
CA GLU A 452 5.00 13.34 -30.80
C GLU A 452 5.42 12.40 -29.66
N PRO A 453 5.04 11.10 -29.71
CA PRO A 453 5.42 10.15 -28.68
C PRO A 453 6.93 9.97 -28.57
N GLN A 454 7.41 9.70 -27.36
CA GLN A 454 8.80 9.35 -27.08
C GLN A 454 8.89 7.90 -26.59
N PRO A 455 8.87 6.90 -27.50
CA PRO A 455 8.83 5.50 -27.11
C PRO A 455 9.99 5.11 -26.21
N VAL A 456 9.68 4.37 -25.15
CA VAL A 456 10.67 3.62 -24.37
C VAL A 456 10.45 2.13 -24.57
N ARG A 457 11.54 1.39 -24.49
CA ARG A 457 11.56 -0.04 -24.74
C ARG A 457 12.43 -0.73 -23.71
N GLY A 458 12.08 -1.98 -23.43
CA GLY A 458 12.94 -2.91 -22.72
C GLY A 458 12.97 -4.25 -23.43
N PRO A 459 13.51 -5.30 -22.79
CA PRO A 459 13.73 -6.59 -23.43
C PRO A 459 12.48 -7.49 -23.48
N TYR A 460 11.31 -6.95 -23.12
CA TYR A 460 10.03 -7.68 -23.09
C TYR A 460 9.04 -7.05 -24.06
N GLU A 461 8.25 -7.87 -24.74
CA GLU A 461 7.04 -7.40 -25.43
C GLU A 461 5.93 -7.29 -24.38
N VAL A 462 5.52 -6.06 -24.08
CA VAL A 462 4.42 -5.76 -23.15
C VAL A 462 3.17 -5.48 -23.97
N GLY A 463 2.20 -6.39 -23.89
CA GLY A 463 0.89 -6.25 -24.51
C GLY A 463 -0.17 -5.83 -23.52
N VAL A 464 -1.22 -5.17 -24.00
CA VAL A 464 -2.45 -4.95 -23.24
C VAL A 464 -3.67 -5.26 -24.09
N TYR A 465 -4.72 -5.83 -23.50
CA TYR A 465 -6.00 -5.98 -24.20
C TYR A 465 -6.67 -4.62 -24.39
N TYR A 466 -7.45 -4.48 -25.46
CA TYR A 466 -8.15 -3.25 -25.81
C TYR A 466 -9.60 -3.54 -26.16
N PHE A 467 -10.52 -2.96 -25.39
CA PHE A 467 -11.96 -3.13 -25.58
C PHE A 467 -12.56 -1.96 -26.41
N PRO A 468 -13.10 -2.24 -27.61
CA PRO A 468 -13.68 -1.24 -28.50
C PRO A 468 -15.17 -0.99 -28.23
N GLY A 469 -15.56 -0.75 -26.97
CA GLY A 469 -16.97 -0.62 -26.57
C GLY A 469 -17.46 0.80 -26.21
N TRP A 470 -16.65 1.84 -26.42
CA TRP A 470 -16.82 3.18 -25.82
C TRP A 470 -17.24 4.28 -26.81
N ASN A 471 -17.71 3.91 -28.00
CA ASN A 471 -17.94 4.85 -29.10
C ASN A 471 -19.20 5.74 -28.96
N THR A 472 -20.03 5.48 -27.94
CA THR A 472 -21.29 6.18 -27.69
C THR A 472 -21.46 6.57 -26.22
N ASN A 473 -22.26 7.61 -25.97
CA ASN A 473 -22.63 8.01 -24.61
C ASN A 473 -23.35 6.91 -23.84
N THR A 474 -24.10 6.03 -24.51
CA THR A 474 -24.84 4.95 -23.87
C THR A 474 -23.91 3.95 -23.18
N SER A 475 -22.73 3.70 -23.76
CA SER A 475 -21.69 2.89 -23.11
C SER A 475 -21.20 3.58 -21.84
N TRP A 476 -20.82 4.85 -21.92
CA TRP A 476 -20.30 5.63 -20.80
C TRP A 476 -21.31 5.87 -19.67
N GLN A 477 -22.62 5.89 -19.97
CA GLN A 477 -23.67 6.02 -18.95
C GLN A 477 -23.62 4.92 -17.88
N ARG A 478 -23.11 3.72 -18.21
CA ARG A 478 -22.95 2.64 -17.22
C ARG A 478 -21.76 2.87 -16.30
N ILE A 479 -20.77 3.66 -16.74
CA ILE A 479 -19.57 4.01 -15.98
C ILE A 479 -19.77 5.27 -15.15
N ALA A 480 -20.61 6.21 -15.59
CA ALA A 480 -20.85 7.48 -14.90
C ALA A 480 -21.14 7.38 -13.38
N PRO A 481 -21.82 6.34 -12.85
CA PRO A 481 -22.00 6.15 -11.41
C PRO A 481 -20.72 5.81 -10.62
N PHE A 482 -19.63 5.51 -11.31
CA PHE A 482 -18.32 5.12 -10.77
C PHE A 482 -17.28 6.21 -11.12
N PRO A 483 -17.33 7.39 -10.48
CA PRO A 483 -16.55 8.56 -10.88
C PRO A 483 -15.04 8.38 -10.77
N GLU A 484 -14.57 7.45 -9.94
CA GLU A 484 -13.17 7.04 -9.83
C GLU A 484 -12.61 6.48 -11.14
N ARG A 485 -13.49 5.93 -11.99
CA ARG A 485 -13.15 5.36 -13.31
C ARG A 485 -13.07 6.39 -14.42
N ARG A 486 -13.24 7.69 -14.15
CA ARG A 486 -13.26 8.69 -15.23
C ARG A 486 -11.89 8.72 -15.91
N PRO A 487 -11.80 8.48 -17.23
CA PRO A 487 -10.54 8.55 -17.96
C PRO A 487 -9.97 9.97 -17.95
N THR A 488 -8.65 10.10 -17.97
CA THR A 488 -7.97 11.41 -18.10
C THR A 488 -8.31 12.09 -19.43
N LEU A 489 -8.61 11.33 -20.49
CA LEU A 489 -9.08 11.85 -21.77
C LEU A 489 -10.50 12.41 -21.75
N GLY A 490 -11.30 12.07 -20.73
CA GLY A 490 -12.74 12.30 -20.71
C GLY A 490 -13.55 11.14 -21.30
N TRP A 491 -14.83 11.35 -21.55
CA TRP A 491 -15.76 10.38 -22.14
C TRP A 491 -15.57 10.30 -23.66
N TYR A 492 -14.41 9.82 -24.08
CA TYR A 492 -13.97 9.83 -25.47
C TYR A 492 -14.72 8.86 -26.37
N ARG A 493 -14.53 9.02 -27.69
CA ARG A 493 -14.83 8.01 -28.70
C ARG A 493 -13.52 7.40 -29.19
N GLU A 494 -13.29 6.15 -28.86
CA GLU A 494 -12.06 5.41 -29.18
C GLU A 494 -11.84 5.14 -30.67
N GLY A 495 -12.89 5.34 -31.50
CA GLY A 495 -12.80 5.32 -32.95
C GLY A 495 -12.24 6.59 -33.58
N ASP A 496 -11.98 7.64 -32.80
CA ASP A 496 -11.39 8.88 -33.30
C ASP A 496 -9.85 8.77 -33.36
N PRO A 497 -9.19 9.10 -34.49
CA PRO A 497 -7.73 8.96 -34.63
C PRO A 497 -6.92 9.72 -33.58
N GLU A 498 -7.39 10.89 -33.15
CA GLU A 498 -6.70 11.70 -32.14
C GLU A 498 -6.74 11.06 -30.75
N VAL A 499 -7.83 10.34 -30.43
CA VAL A 499 -7.92 9.54 -29.20
C VAL A 499 -6.96 8.36 -29.27
N ALA A 500 -6.87 7.68 -30.42
CA ALA A 500 -5.88 6.63 -30.64
C ALA A 500 -4.44 7.17 -30.55
N ASP A 501 -4.17 8.38 -31.03
CA ASP A 501 -2.85 9.02 -30.90
C ASP A 501 -2.48 9.32 -29.45
N TRP A 502 -3.44 9.72 -28.60
CA TRP A 502 -3.21 9.82 -27.15
C TRP A 502 -2.94 8.46 -26.50
N HIS A 503 -3.74 7.44 -26.84
CA HIS A 503 -3.54 6.09 -26.32
C HIS A 503 -2.16 5.54 -26.71
N ILE A 504 -1.75 5.71 -27.97
CA ILE A 504 -0.44 5.30 -28.45
C ILE A 504 0.66 6.08 -27.75
N LYS A 505 0.54 7.40 -27.63
CA LYS A 505 1.51 8.24 -26.93
C LYS A 505 1.80 7.69 -25.54
N TRP A 506 0.76 7.55 -24.73
CA TRP A 506 0.88 7.07 -23.37
C TRP A 506 1.36 5.62 -23.32
N ALA A 507 0.88 4.74 -24.20
CA ALA A 507 1.32 3.35 -24.24
C ALA A 507 2.83 3.24 -24.51
N VAL A 508 3.34 3.86 -25.58
CA VAL A 508 4.74 3.70 -25.98
C VAL A 508 5.70 4.44 -25.06
N GLU A 509 5.28 5.56 -24.46
CA GLU A 509 6.05 6.28 -23.44
C GLU A 509 6.14 5.51 -22.11
N HIS A 510 5.36 4.45 -21.92
CA HIS A 510 5.41 3.62 -20.72
C HIS A 510 5.87 2.18 -20.97
N GLY A 511 6.41 1.91 -22.17
CA GLY A 511 6.99 0.60 -22.49
C GLY A 511 5.99 -0.43 -23.01
N ILE A 512 4.72 -0.06 -23.21
CA ILE A 512 3.77 -0.92 -23.92
C ILE A 512 4.15 -0.99 -25.40
N THR A 513 4.16 -2.21 -25.92
CA THR A 513 4.66 -2.53 -27.27
C THR A 513 3.55 -2.92 -28.23
N PHE A 514 2.41 -3.42 -27.74
CA PHE A 514 1.27 -3.75 -28.59
C PHE A 514 -0.07 -3.69 -27.86
N PHE A 515 -1.13 -3.47 -28.64
CA PHE A 515 -2.52 -3.68 -28.21
C PHE A 515 -3.10 -4.96 -28.81
N ALA A 516 -3.77 -5.76 -27.99
CA ALA A 516 -4.57 -6.90 -28.43
C ALA A 516 -6.04 -6.45 -28.50
N TYR A 517 -6.52 -6.16 -29.70
CA TYR A 517 -7.88 -5.66 -29.89
C TYR A 517 -8.89 -6.80 -29.82
N ASP A 518 -9.92 -6.62 -28.99
CA ASP A 518 -11.10 -7.47 -29.02
C ASP A 518 -11.77 -7.32 -30.37
N TRP A 519 -11.87 -8.44 -31.09
CA TRP A 519 -12.32 -8.48 -32.46
C TRP A 519 -13.38 -9.58 -32.64
N TYR A 520 -14.50 -9.21 -33.25
CA TYR A 520 -15.70 -10.04 -33.25
C TYR A 520 -16.03 -10.55 -34.64
N TRP A 521 -16.29 -11.85 -34.73
CA TRP A 521 -16.79 -12.52 -35.91
C TRP A 521 -17.77 -13.62 -35.56
N SER A 522 -18.88 -13.68 -36.28
CA SER A 522 -19.86 -14.77 -36.22
C SER A 522 -20.50 -14.96 -37.60
N LYS A 523 -20.19 -16.06 -38.29
CA LYS A 523 -20.73 -16.40 -39.63
C LYS A 523 -20.68 -15.25 -40.64
N GLY A 524 -19.50 -14.64 -40.81
CA GLY A 524 -19.31 -13.51 -41.73
C GLY A 524 -19.72 -12.13 -41.17
N GLN A 525 -20.46 -12.08 -40.05
CA GLN A 525 -20.83 -10.83 -39.40
C GLN A 525 -19.69 -10.32 -38.52
N ARG A 526 -19.46 -9.00 -38.54
CA ARG A 526 -18.40 -8.31 -37.79
C ARG A 526 -18.99 -7.16 -36.98
N GLN A 527 -18.38 -6.86 -35.83
CA GLN A 527 -18.79 -5.75 -34.97
C GLN A 527 -17.61 -5.20 -34.18
N LEU A 528 -17.75 -3.96 -33.70
CA LEU A 528 -16.78 -3.25 -32.86
C LEU A 528 -15.38 -3.13 -33.49
N GLU A 529 -15.28 -3.04 -34.83
CA GLU A 529 -13.99 -2.87 -35.53
C GLU A 529 -13.50 -1.40 -35.53
N HIS A 530 -14.32 -0.43 -35.11
CA HIS A 530 -14.06 1.00 -35.28
C HIS A 530 -12.81 1.48 -34.54
N ALA A 531 -12.51 0.96 -33.34
CA ALA A 531 -11.29 1.38 -32.62
C ALA A 531 -10.01 1.02 -33.39
N LEU A 532 -10.03 -0.13 -34.08
CA LEU A 532 -8.89 -0.60 -34.88
C LEU A 532 -8.86 0.08 -36.26
N HIS A 533 -9.98 0.09 -36.98
CA HIS A 533 -10.05 0.58 -38.37
C HIS A 533 -10.09 2.11 -38.47
N GLU A 534 -10.88 2.75 -37.62
CA GLU A 534 -11.13 4.19 -37.67
C GLU A 534 -10.22 4.95 -36.71
N GLY A 535 -9.88 4.37 -35.55
CA GLY A 535 -8.93 4.94 -34.60
C GLY A 535 -7.49 4.62 -34.98
N TYR A 536 -7.03 3.40 -34.65
CA TYR A 536 -5.62 3.02 -34.73
C TYR A 536 -5.05 3.04 -36.17
N PHE A 537 -5.70 2.47 -37.18
CA PHE A 537 -5.15 2.49 -38.55
C PHE A 537 -5.10 3.89 -39.20
N LYS A 538 -5.83 4.87 -38.64
CA LYS A 538 -5.83 6.26 -39.12
C LYS A 538 -5.06 7.20 -38.18
N SER A 539 -4.53 6.69 -37.07
CA SER A 539 -3.69 7.44 -36.15
C SER A 539 -2.37 7.84 -36.83
N ARG A 540 -1.82 9.01 -36.46
CA ARG A 540 -0.51 9.45 -36.96
C ARG A 540 0.63 8.60 -36.42
N TYR A 541 0.45 8.03 -35.23
CA TYR A 541 1.48 7.32 -34.48
C TYR A 541 1.37 5.79 -34.49
N HIS A 542 0.44 5.20 -35.24
CA HIS A 542 0.20 3.74 -35.27
C HIS A 542 1.47 2.91 -35.52
N HIS A 543 2.38 3.40 -36.35
CA HIS A 543 3.67 2.77 -36.66
C HIS A 543 4.60 2.59 -35.44
N LEU A 544 4.31 3.25 -34.30
CA LEU A 544 5.08 3.15 -33.06
C LEU A 544 4.60 2.03 -32.12
N LEU A 545 3.38 1.52 -32.29
CA LEU A 545 2.77 0.53 -31.40
C LEU A 545 2.26 -0.63 -32.25
N LYS A 546 2.61 -1.87 -31.96
CA LYS A 546 2.10 -3.04 -32.70
C LYS A 546 0.64 -3.33 -32.32
N PHE A 547 -0.01 -4.23 -33.05
CA PHE A 547 -1.33 -4.76 -32.69
C PHE A 547 -1.47 -6.26 -32.96
N CYS A 548 -2.39 -6.93 -32.27
CA CYS A 548 -2.89 -8.25 -32.67
C CYS A 548 -4.38 -8.36 -32.38
N LEU A 549 -4.98 -9.48 -32.77
CA LEU A 549 -6.40 -9.73 -32.58
C LEU A 549 -6.62 -10.71 -31.43
N LEU A 550 -7.57 -10.38 -30.55
CA LEU A 550 -8.27 -11.35 -29.74
C LEU A 550 -9.61 -11.64 -30.43
N TRP A 551 -9.78 -12.84 -30.99
CA TRP A 551 -11.07 -13.25 -31.50
C TRP A 551 -12.00 -13.53 -30.33
N ALA A 552 -12.91 -12.58 -30.07
CA ALA A 552 -13.93 -12.61 -29.02
C ALA A 552 -15.08 -13.55 -29.42
N ASN A 553 -14.76 -14.84 -29.59
CA ASN A 553 -15.64 -15.87 -30.16
C ASN A 553 -16.64 -16.47 -29.16
N HIS A 554 -17.07 -15.74 -28.14
CA HIS A 554 -18.09 -16.15 -27.17
C HIS A 554 -19.51 -16.10 -27.77
N ASN A 555 -19.65 -16.58 -29.01
CA ASN A 555 -20.87 -16.63 -29.78
C ASN A 555 -21.81 -17.75 -29.28
N PRO A 556 -23.09 -17.73 -29.69
CA PRO A 556 -23.99 -18.87 -29.49
C PRO A 556 -23.43 -20.18 -30.07
N PRO A 557 -23.86 -21.36 -29.56
CA PRO A 557 -23.48 -22.64 -30.14
C PRO A 557 -23.83 -22.75 -31.64
N HIS A 558 -23.10 -23.61 -32.34
CA HIS A 558 -23.22 -23.89 -33.78
C HIS A 558 -22.97 -22.67 -34.66
N THR A 559 -22.00 -21.85 -34.26
CA THR A 559 -21.55 -20.66 -34.99
C THR A 559 -20.16 -20.78 -35.59
N SER A 560 -19.46 -21.87 -35.28
CA SER A 560 -18.16 -22.17 -35.86
C SER A 560 -18.22 -23.47 -36.68
N SER A 561 -17.61 -23.44 -37.86
CA SER A 561 -17.41 -24.59 -38.73
C SER A 561 -16.01 -24.54 -39.35
N LEU A 562 -15.56 -25.61 -40.00
CA LEU A 562 -14.31 -25.59 -40.78
C LEU A 562 -14.35 -24.48 -41.84
N ALA A 563 -15.48 -24.32 -42.53
CA ALA A 563 -15.67 -23.30 -43.54
C ALA A 563 -15.60 -21.89 -42.94
N ASP A 564 -16.27 -21.65 -41.80
CA ASP A 564 -16.22 -20.36 -41.10
C ASP A 564 -14.79 -20.03 -40.63
N CYS A 565 -14.04 -21.00 -40.12
CA CYS A 565 -12.64 -20.82 -39.69
C CYS A 565 -11.72 -20.43 -40.87
N ILE A 566 -11.96 -21.00 -42.05
CA ILE A 566 -11.26 -20.62 -43.27
C ILE A 566 -11.66 -19.20 -43.71
N GLU A 567 -12.95 -18.88 -43.67
CA GLU A 567 -13.47 -17.58 -44.10
C GLU A 567 -12.92 -16.45 -43.23
N VAL A 568 -12.98 -16.58 -41.90
CA VAL A 568 -12.42 -15.59 -40.98
C VAL A 568 -10.90 -15.42 -41.18
N THR A 569 -10.19 -16.51 -41.47
CA THR A 569 -8.75 -16.46 -41.76
C THR A 569 -8.43 -15.69 -43.03
N ARG A 570 -9.20 -15.89 -44.09
CA ARG A 570 -9.04 -15.13 -45.34
C ARG A 570 -9.26 -13.65 -45.12
N TYR A 571 -10.28 -13.30 -44.34
CA TYR A 571 -10.51 -11.92 -43.95
C TYR A 571 -9.32 -11.33 -43.17
N TRP A 572 -8.75 -12.08 -42.23
CA TRP A 572 -7.57 -11.62 -41.50
C TRP A 572 -6.32 -11.45 -42.37
N ILE A 573 -6.10 -12.35 -43.32
CA ILE A 573 -5.00 -12.26 -44.29
C ILE A 573 -5.09 -10.97 -45.10
N GLU A 574 -6.30 -10.65 -45.58
CA GLU A 574 -6.55 -9.48 -46.42
C GLU A 574 -6.41 -8.16 -45.64
N ASN A 575 -6.91 -8.11 -44.41
CA ASN A 575 -7.09 -6.85 -43.68
C ASN A 575 -6.04 -6.57 -42.61
N TYR A 576 -5.37 -7.61 -42.08
CA TYR A 576 -4.54 -7.48 -40.88
C TYR A 576 -3.13 -8.08 -41.03
N PHE A 577 -3.00 -9.33 -41.46
CA PHE A 577 -1.71 -10.06 -41.35
C PHE A 577 -0.59 -9.53 -42.24
N ARG A 578 -0.92 -8.72 -43.26
CA ARG A 578 0.07 -8.07 -44.14
C ARG A 578 0.60 -6.75 -43.58
N ARG A 579 0.01 -6.23 -42.51
CA ARG A 579 0.46 -4.98 -41.88
C ARG A 579 1.75 -5.24 -41.08
N PRO A 580 2.78 -4.39 -41.24
CA PRO A 580 4.05 -4.58 -40.53
C PRO A 580 3.92 -4.43 -39.00
N GLU A 581 2.87 -3.75 -38.53
CA GLU A 581 2.58 -3.56 -37.11
C GLU A 581 1.90 -4.79 -36.47
N HIS A 582 1.48 -5.80 -37.24
CA HIS A 582 0.85 -6.98 -36.66
C HIS A 582 1.87 -7.82 -35.88
N VAL A 583 1.57 -8.16 -34.62
CA VAL A 583 2.46 -8.99 -33.79
C VAL A 583 2.67 -10.36 -34.45
N GLN A 584 3.92 -10.80 -34.49
CA GLN A 584 4.32 -12.10 -35.00
C GLN A 584 5.13 -12.87 -33.97
N VAL A 585 4.92 -14.18 -33.91
CA VAL A 585 5.76 -15.12 -33.15
C VAL A 585 6.36 -16.10 -34.15
N ASP A 586 7.69 -16.20 -34.18
CA ASP A 586 8.43 -16.98 -35.17
C ASP A 586 8.00 -16.69 -36.63
N GLY A 587 7.78 -15.41 -36.94
CA GLY A 587 7.36 -14.93 -38.27
C GLY A 587 5.90 -15.26 -38.65
N LYS A 588 5.11 -15.82 -37.74
CA LYS A 588 3.68 -16.12 -37.94
C LYS A 588 2.82 -15.06 -37.26
N PRO A 589 1.78 -14.51 -37.91
CA PRO A 589 0.82 -13.63 -37.26
C PRO A 589 0.18 -14.31 -36.05
N MET A 590 0.10 -13.59 -34.93
CA MET A 590 -0.48 -14.10 -33.67
C MET A 590 -1.95 -13.72 -33.53
N VAL A 591 -2.82 -14.69 -33.24
CA VAL A 591 -4.22 -14.47 -32.89
C VAL A 591 -4.54 -15.18 -31.58
N ILE A 592 -5.22 -14.46 -30.68
CA ILE A 592 -5.68 -14.99 -29.39
C ILE A 592 -7.14 -15.41 -29.53
N ILE A 593 -7.49 -16.59 -29.03
CA ILE A 593 -8.86 -17.11 -29.03
C ILE A 593 -9.42 -16.98 -27.62
N PHE A 594 -10.45 -16.14 -27.46
CA PHE A 594 -11.03 -15.81 -26.16
C PHE A 594 -11.76 -16.99 -25.50
N SER A 595 -12.53 -17.73 -26.28
CA SER A 595 -13.34 -18.88 -25.82
C SER A 595 -13.00 -20.14 -26.61
N PRO A 596 -11.84 -20.77 -26.36
CA PRO A 596 -11.44 -22.01 -27.05
C PRO A 596 -12.50 -23.12 -26.96
N HIS A 597 -13.14 -23.27 -25.80
CA HIS A 597 -14.19 -24.26 -25.55
C HIS A 597 -15.37 -24.16 -26.53
N ARG A 598 -15.70 -22.97 -27.05
CA ARG A 598 -16.78 -22.81 -28.03
C ARG A 598 -16.44 -23.46 -29.38
N LEU A 599 -15.17 -23.37 -29.80
CA LEU A 599 -14.71 -24.09 -30.99
C LEU A 599 -14.76 -25.61 -30.75
N THR A 600 -14.33 -26.06 -29.58
CA THR A 600 -14.38 -27.48 -29.19
C THR A 600 -15.81 -28.01 -29.15
N GLU A 601 -16.75 -27.26 -28.60
CA GLU A 601 -18.18 -27.62 -28.55
C GLU A 601 -18.77 -27.81 -29.96
N ASP A 602 -18.42 -26.94 -30.90
CA ASP A 602 -18.98 -26.95 -32.26
C ASP A 602 -18.32 -28.00 -33.18
N LEU A 603 -17.00 -28.19 -33.05
CA LEU A 603 -16.20 -28.97 -33.99
C LEU A 603 -15.67 -30.29 -33.42
N GLY A 604 -15.64 -30.44 -32.09
CA GLY A 604 -14.84 -31.46 -31.42
C GLY A 604 -13.33 -31.21 -31.54
N ALA A 605 -12.52 -31.85 -30.70
CA ALA A 605 -11.08 -31.60 -30.66
C ALA A 605 -10.37 -31.88 -32.00
N ASP A 606 -10.73 -32.97 -32.69
CA ASP A 606 -10.19 -33.31 -34.01
C ASP A 606 -10.64 -32.31 -35.09
N GLY A 607 -11.87 -31.80 -34.99
CA GLY A 607 -12.38 -30.79 -35.90
C GLY A 607 -11.69 -29.44 -35.74
N VAL A 608 -11.42 -29.01 -34.50
CA VAL A 608 -10.60 -27.82 -34.22
C VAL A 608 -9.20 -27.98 -34.80
N LYS A 609 -8.57 -29.14 -34.59
CA LYS A 609 -7.25 -29.44 -35.15
C LYS A 609 -7.22 -29.40 -36.68
N ALA A 610 -8.26 -29.95 -37.33
CA ALA A 610 -8.42 -29.89 -38.78
C ALA A 610 -8.60 -28.45 -39.26
N ALA A 611 -9.44 -27.66 -38.56
CA ALA A 611 -9.64 -26.24 -38.87
C ALA A 611 -8.34 -25.45 -38.77
N PHE A 612 -7.59 -25.57 -37.68
CA PHE A 612 -6.32 -24.85 -37.52
C PHE A 612 -5.27 -25.27 -38.54
N THR A 613 -5.25 -26.55 -38.93
CA THR A 613 -4.40 -27.03 -40.02
C THR A 613 -4.76 -26.34 -41.34
N ALA A 614 -6.05 -26.21 -41.66
CA ALA A 614 -6.53 -25.51 -42.84
C ALA A 614 -6.25 -24.00 -42.79
N MET A 615 -6.50 -23.34 -41.65
CA MET A 615 -6.21 -21.90 -41.46
C MET A 615 -4.72 -21.59 -41.68
N ARG A 616 -3.82 -22.43 -41.14
CA ARG A 616 -2.38 -22.30 -41.38
C ARG A 616 -2.01 -22.54 -42.86
N ALA A 617 -2.74 -23.41 -43.55
CA ALA A 617 -2.54 -23.65 -44.99
C ALA A 617 -2.99 -22.44 -45.84
N GLU A 618 -4.11 -21.81 -45.50
CA GLU A 618 -4.56 -20.55 -46.13
C GLU A 618 -3.51 -19.44 -45.96
N CYS A 619 -2.95 -19.29 -44.76
CA CYS A 619 -1.87 -18.33 -44.51
C CYS A 619 -0.64 -18.62 -45.39
N ARG A 620 -0.21 -19.88 -45.49
CA ARG A 620 0.92 -20.27 -46.36
C ARG A 620 0.62 -20.05 -47.84
N ALA A 621 -0.57 -20.38 -48.30
CA ALA A 621 -1.00 -20.14 -49.68
C ALA A 621 -0.99 -18.64 -50.03
N ALA A 622 -1.26 -17.77 -49.04
CA ALA A 622 -1.17 -16.32 -49.18
C ALA A 622 0.27 -15.75 -49.06
N GLY A 623 1.28 -16.59 -48.84
CA GLY A 623 2.69 -16.20 -48.72
C GLY A 623 3.18 -15.89 -47.31
N LEU A 624 2.38 -16.18 -46.27
CA LEU A 624 2.78 -16.03 -44.86
C LEU A 624 3.43 -17.33 -44.32
N GLN A 625 4.15 -17.27 -43.20
CA GLN A 625 4.81 -18.46 -42.64
C GLN A 625 3.84 -19.47 -41.96
N GLY A 626 2.58 -19.06 -41.74
CA GLY A 626 1.56 -19.84 -41.06
C GLY A 626 0.69 -18.93 -40.19
N LEU A 627 0.17 -19.47 -39.10
CA LEU A 627 -0.65 -18.78 -38.10
C LEU A 627 -0.25 -19.30 -36.72
N TYR A 628 -0.09 -18.38 -35.75
CA TYR A 628 0.21 -18.69 -34.36
C TYR A 628 -1.03 -18.43 -33.50
N LEU A 629 -1.56 -19.49 -32.88
CA LEU A 629 -2.84 -19.47 -32.16
C LEU A 629 -2.64 -19.62 -30.66
N VAL A 630 -3.19 -18.68 -29.90
CA VAL A 630 -3.11 -18.65 -28.43
C VAL A 630 -4.49 -18.93 -27.82
N ALA A 631 -4.58 -19.90 -26.92
CA ALA A 631 -5.83 -20.21 -26.20
C ALA A 631 -5.92 -19.51 -24.85
N CYS A 632 -7.01 -18.80 -24.56
CA CYS A 632 -7.34 -18.39 -23.19
C CYS A 632 -7.78 -19.60 -22.34
N VAL A 633 -7.12 -19.85 -21.21
CA VAL A 633 -7.37 -20.99 -20.33
C VAL A 633 -7.48 -20.59 -18.86
N ASN A 634 -8.18 -21.41 -18.07
CA ASN A 634 -8.34 -21.29 -16.62
C ASN A 634 -7.61 -22.38 -15.84
N SER A 635 -7.14 -23.43 -16.50
CA SER A 635 -6.53 -24.57 -15.83
C SER A 635 -5.53 -25.32 -16.71
N PRO A 636 -4.62 -26.12 -16.11
CA PRO A 636 -3.78 -27.01 -16.89
C PRO A 636 -4.54 -28.11 -17.64
N GLY A 637 -5.77 -28.44 -17.23
CA GLY A 637 -6.61 -29.40 -17.93
C GLY A 637 -7.03 -28.87 -19.30
N GLU A 638 -7.49 -27.63 -19.33
CA GLU A 638 -7.80 -26.92 -20.59
C GLU A 638 -6.54 -26.77 -21.45
N ALA A 639 -5.40 -26.39 -20.85
CA ALA A 639 -4.14 -26.27 -21.58
C ALA A 639 -3.71 -27.58 -22.27
N ARG A 640 -3.89 -28.73 -21.60
CA ARG A 640 -3.63 -30.05 -22.20
C ARG A 640 -4.59 -30.36 -23.35
N LEU A 641 -5.88 -30.07 -23.20
CA LEU A 641 -6.87 -30.26 -24.25
C LEU A 641 -6.51 -29.41 -25.48
N HIS A 642 -6.30 -28.11 -25.30
CA HIS A 642 -6.02 -27.19 -26.39
C HIS A 642 -4.69 -27.49 -27.09
N ALA A 643 -3.70 -28.05 -26.39
CA ALA A 643 -2.52 -28.58 -27.06
C ALA A 643 -2.83 -29.72 -28.05
N THR A 644 -3.77 -30.61 -27.72
CA THR A 644 -4.19 -31.68 -28.65
C THR A 644 -4.97 -31.14 -29.86
N GLU A 645 -5.68 -30.03 -29.67
CA GLU A 645 -6.41 -29.29 -30.71
C GLU A 645 -5.48 -28.47 -31.62
N GLY A 646 -4.20 -28.36 -31.26
CA GLY A 646 -3.18 -27.74 -32.08
C GLY A 646 -3.03 -26.23 -31.90
N TYR A 647 -3.37 -25.70 -30.71
CA TYR A 647 -2.93 -24.36 -30.29
C TYR A 647 -1.41 -24.35 -30.08
N ASP A 648 -0.77 -23.20 -30.34
CA ASP A 648 0.68 -23.04 -30.20
C ASP A 648 1.09 -22.66 -28.77
N SER A 649 0.25 -21.88 -28.07
CA SER A 649 0.43 -21.52 -26.66
C SER A 649 -0.89 -21.25 -25.95
N VAL A 650 -0.80 -21.05 -24.63
CA VAL A 650 -1.94 -20.65 -23.79
C VAL A 650 -1.68 -19.32 -23.11
N THR A 651 -2.75 -18.60 -22.79
CA THR A 651 -2.76 -17.38 -21.98
C THR A 651 -4.06 -17.32 -21.20
N ALA A 652 -4.43 -16.16 -20.67
CA ALA A 652 -5.76 -15.88 -20.17
C ALA A 652 -6.17 -14.44 -20.52
N TYR A 653 -7.48 -14.20 -20.50
CA TYR A 653 -7.99 -12.84 -20.50
C TYR A 653 -7.79 -12.23 -19.10
N ASN A 654 -8.50 -12.73 -18.11
CA ASN A 654 -8.27 -12.45 -16.68
C ASN A 654 -8.64 -13.70 -15.86
N TRP A 655 -8.13 -13.82 -14.63
CA TRP A 655 -8.52 -14.81 -13.64
C TRP A 655 -9.01 -14.17 -12.34
N PRO A 656 -10.10 -13.39 -12.40
CA PRO A 656 -10.52 -12.59 -11.26
C PRO A 656 -11.06 -13.45 -10.11
N ARG A 657 -11.28 -14.76 -10.31
CA ARG A 657 -11.74 -15.73 -9.29
C ARG A 657 -10.63 -16.49 -8.56
N LEU A 658 -9.35 -16.27 -8.88
CA LEU A 658 -8.28 -17.00 -8.18
C LEU A 658 -8.27 -16.71 -6.69
N ASN A 659 -8.08 -17.75 -5.87
CA ASN A 659 -8.10 -17.65 -4.41
C ASN A 659 -9.45 -17.15 -3.84
N GLU A 660 -10.54 -17.29 -4.59
CA GLU A 660 -11.91 -17.13 -4.09
C GLU A 660 -12.20 -18.21 -3.03
N ARG A 661 -12.54 -17.80 -1.81
CA ARG A 661 -12.64 -18.74 -0.67
C ARG A 661 -14.07 -19.21 -0.38
N ASN A 662 -15.11 -18.49 -0.83
CA ASN A 662 -16.51 -18.77 -0.49
C ASN A 662 -17.55 -18.25 -1.51
N PHE A 663 -17.24 -18.17 -2.80
CA PHE A 663 -18.10 -17.45 -3.77
C PHE A 663 -18.35 -15.98 -3.35
N GLY A 664 -17.36 -15.37 -2.70
CA GLY A 664 -17.49 -14.03 -2.15
C GLY A 664 -17.51 -12.99 -3.27
N GLN A 665 -18.54 -12.16 -3.29
CA GLN A 665 -18.66 -11.05 -4.24
C GLN A 665 -17.53 -10.01 -4.08
N TYR A 666 -16.82 -9.97 -2.94
CA TYR A 666 -15.76 -8.99 -2.68
C TYR A 666 -14.54 -9.67 -2.08
N GLU A 667 -13.42 -9.63 -2.79
CA GLU A 667 -12.13 -10.16 -2.36
C GLU A 667 -11.04 -9.11 -2.58
N SER A 668 -9.97 -9.11 -1.79
CA SER A 668 -8.92 -8.10 -1.97
C SER A 668 -8.11 -8.35 -3.24
N TYR A 669 -7.71 -7.30 -3.97
CA TYR A 669 -6.74 -7.40 -5.06
C TYR A 669 -5.37 -7.90 -4.54
N ALA A 670 -4.96 -7.51 -3.32
CA ALA A 670 -3.74 -8.01 -2.69
C ALA A 670 -3.69 -9.55 -2.55
N SER A 671 -4.84 -10.23 -2.45
CA SER A 671 -4.89 -11.70 -2.40
C SER A 671 -4.85 -12.36 -3.78
N LEU A 672 -5.09 -11.59 -4.84
CA LEU A 672 -5.07 -12.02 -6.24
C LEU A 672 -3.62 -12.11 -6.76
N VAL A 673 -2.77 -11.13 -6.42
CA VAL A 673 -1.36 -11.06 -6.87
C VAL A 673 -0.58 -12.37 -6.62
N PRO A 674 -0.48 -12.90 -5.38
CA PRO A 674 0.22 -14.16 -5.14
C PRO A 674 -0.55 -15.38 -5.69
N ALA A 675 -1.85 -15.25 -5.97
CA ALA A 675 -2.63 -16.33 -6.57
C ALA A 675 -2.33 -16.49 -8.07
N TYR A 676 -2.12 -15.39 -8.77
CA TYR A 676 -1.61 -15.39 -10.16
C TYR A 676 -0.26 -16.08 -10.26
N LEU A 677 0.69 -15.76 -9.38
CA LEU A 677 2.00 -16.43 -9.38
C LEU A 677 1.87 -17.96 -9.25
N ARG A 678 1.04 -18.42 -8.31
CA ARG A 678 0.77 -19.87 -8.16
C ARG A 678 0.11 -20.46 -9.41
N GLN A 679 -0.81 -19.73 -10.03
CA GLN A 679 -1.49 -20.18 -11.23
C GLN A 679 -0.54 -20.27 -12.43
N TRP A 680 0.35 -19.28 -12.64
CA TRP A 680 1.38 -19.31 -13.66
C TRP A 680 2.28 -20.54 -13.49
N MET A 681 2.83 -20.74 -12.28
CA MET A 681 3.66 -21.91 -11.98
C MET A 681 2.91 -23.22 -12.23
N HIS A 682 1.63 -23.30 -11.85
CA HIS A 682 0.84 -24.51 -12.02
C HIS A 682 0.55 -24.85 -13.48
N ILE A 683 0.24 -23.84 -14.30
CA ILE A 683 0.00 -24.03 -15.73
C ILE A 683 1.31 -24.32 -16.46
N ASP A 684 2.36 -23.54 -16.23
CA ASP A 684 3.66 -23.72 -16.90
C ASP A 684 4.27 -25.11 -16.62
N GLU A 685 4.18 -25.59 -15.37
CA GLU A 685 4.68 -26.92 -15.00
C GLU A 685 3.91 -28.06 -15.67
N LYS A 686 2.59 -27.91 -15.86
CA LYS A 686 1.68 -28.99 -16.25
C LYS A 686 1.16 -28.90 -17.69
N SER A 687 1.43 -27.80 -18.38
CA SER A 687 1.01 -27.57 -19.75
C SER A 687 2.04 -28.14 -20.74
N PRO A 688 1.59 -28.86 -21.79
CA PRO A 688 2.48 -29.33 -22.85
C PRO A 688 2.90 -28.20 -23.82
N ILE A 689 2.17 -27.09 -23.86
CA ILE A 689 2.46 -25.88 -24.66
C ILE A 689 2.71 -24.68 -23.73
N PRO A 690 3.52 -23.69 -24.14
CA PRO A 690 3.95 -22.61 -23.25
C PRO A 690 2.80 -21.71 -22.78
N LEU A 691 2.91 -21.16 -21.56
CA LEU A 691 2.07 -20.09 -21.05
C LEU A 691 2.62 -18.74 -21.56
N LEU A 692 2.18 -18.36 -22.75
CA LEU A 692 2.69 -17.22 -23.52
C LEU A 692 1.59 -16.64 -24.43
N PRO A 693 1.29 -15.32 -24.37
CA PRO A 693 1.81 -14.33 -23.42
C PRO A 693 1.46 -14.65 -21.96
N LEU A 694 2.29 -14.22 -21.00
CA LEU A 694 1.98 -14.39 -19.58
C LEU A 694 0.85 -13.42 -19.17
N PRO A 695 -0.31 -13.90 -18.69
CA PRO A 695 -1.47 -13.06 -18.42
C PRO A 695 -1.35 -12.33 -17.08
N LEU A 696 -1.62 -11.02 -17.09
CA LEU A 696 -1.55 -10.10 -15.94
C LEU A 696 -2.89 -9.36 -15.79
N SER A 697 -3.22 -8.87 -14.60
CA SER A 697 -4.47 -8.14 -14.34
C SER A 697 -4.24 -6.81 -13.62
N GLY A 698 -4.88 -5.74 -14.09
CA GLY A 698 -4.92 -4.43 -13.43
C GLY A 698 -5.97 -4.29 -12.31
N GLY A 699 -6.88 -5.25 -12.20
CA GLY A 699 -8.02 -5.19 -11.28
C GLY A 699 -9.19 -6.06 -11.75
N TRP A 700 -10.29 -5.98 -10.99
CA TRP A 700 -11.59 -6.48 -11.41
C TRP A 700 -12.68 -5.84 -10.56
N ASP A 701 -13.66 -5.21 -11.17
CA ASP A 701 -14.88 -4.73 -10.54
C ASP A 701 -15.94 -4.59 -11.65
N SER A 702 -16.68 -5.67 -11.86
CA SER A 702 -17.63 -5.80 -12.96
C SER A 702 -19.03 -5.26 -12.65
N ARG A 703 -19.18 -4.47 -11.57
CA ARG A 703 -20.47 -3.91 -11.16
C ARG A 703 -21.13 -3.00 -12.20
N PRO A 704 -20.42 -2.19 -13.01
CA PRO A 704 -21.06 -1.42 -14.07
C PRO A 704 -21.79 -2.28 -15.12
N TRP A 705 -21.27 -3.47 -15.41
CA TRP A 705 -21.89 -4.38 -16.37
C TRP A 705 -22.96 -5.26 -15.76
N HIS A 706 -22.83 -5.62 -14.49
CA HIS A 706 -23.58 -6.74 -13.94
C HIS A 706 -24.31 -6.43 -12.62
N GLY A 707 -24.15 -5.22 -12.07
CA GLY A 707 -24.75 -4.79 -10.82
C GLY A 707 -23.95 -5.18 -9.57
N GLU A 708 -24.43 -4.73 -8.41
CA GLU A 708 -23.71 -4.78 -7.12
C GLU A 708 -23.42 -6.20 -6.59
N ASP A 709 -24.11 -7.21 -7.12
CA ASP A 709 -23.99 -8.61 -6.71
C ASP A 709 -22.86 -9.38 -7.41
N HIS A 710 -22.07 -8.69 -8.24
CA HIS A 710 -20.96 -9.28 -8.98
C HIS A 710 -19.62 -9.11 -8.27
N MET A 711 -18.65 -9.91 -8.72
CA MET A 711 -17.34 -10.00 -8.09
C MET A 711 -16.54 -8.70 -8.22
N VAL A 712 -15.86 -8.33 -7.13
CA VAL A 712 -15.01 -7.16 -7.00
C VAL A 712 -13.69 -7.55 -6.32
N ARG A 713 -12.58 -7.10 -6.92
CA ARG A 713 -11.21 -7.11 -6.41
C ARG A 713 -10.86 -5.75 -5.85
N TYR A 714 -11.30 -5.49 -4.62
CA TYR A 714 -11.16 -4.18 -3.99
C TYR A 714 -9.72 -3.93 -3.49
N GLY A 715 -9.40 -2.66 -3.25
CA GLY A 715 -8.10 -2.26 -2.69
C GLY A 715 -6.93 -2.51 -3.65
N ARG A 716 -7.18 -2.38 -4.96
CA ARG A 716 -6.13 -2.30 -5.99
C ARG A 716 -5.33 -1.00 -5.80
N THR A 717 -4.03 -1.02 -6.05
CA THR A 717 -3.18 0.18 -6.04
C THR A 717 -2.06 0.04 -7.08
N PRO A 718 -1.46 1.15 -7.56
CA PRO A 718 -0.30 1.09 -8.45
C PRO A 718 0.86 0.27 -7.90
N GLU A 719 1.08 0.27 -6.57
CA GLU A 719 2.14 -0.52 -5.94
C GLU A 719 1.86 -2.02 -5.95
N LEU A 720 0.62 -2.44 -5.69
CA LEU A 720 0.24 -3.85 -5.81
C LEU A 720 0.31 -4.32 -7.26
N PHE A 721 -0.07 -3.46 -8.20
CA PHE A 721 0.08 -3.74 -9.62
C PHE A 721 1.56 -3.84 -10.00
N LYS A 722 2.42 -2.91 -9.56
CA LYS A 722 3.88 -2.97 -9.76
C LYS A 722 4.49 -4.24 -9.18
N GLN A 723 4.04 -4.69 -8.01
CA GLN A 723 4.44 -5.98 -7.45
C GLN A 723 4.04 -7.14 -8.37
N HIS A 724 2.80 -7.15 -8.87
CA HIS A 724 2.32 -8.15 -9.82
C HIS A 724 3.15 -8.20 -11.12
N LEU A 725 3.51 -7.03 -11.67
CA LEU A 725 4.40 -6.92 -12.83
C LEU A 725 5.83 -7.41 -12.51
N THR A 726 6.33 -7.12 -11.31
CA THR A 726 7.66 -7.55 -10.85
C THR A 726 7.71 -9.07 -10.69
N ASP A 727 6.66 -9.67 -10.13
CA ASP A 727 6.52 -11.13 -10.02
C ASP A 727 6.52 -11.78 -11.42
N ALA A 728 5.81 -11.17 -12.38
CA ALA A 728 5.79 -11.61 -13.78
C ALA A 728 7.18 -11.54 -14.43
N LYS A 729 7.89 -10.42 -14.25
CA LYS A 729 9.26 -10.24 -14.75
C LYS A 729 10.20 -11.31 -14.16
N ASN A 730 10.11 -11.55 -12.86
CA ASN A 730 10.91 -12.57 -12.17
C ASN A 730 10.57 -13.99 -12.66
N PHE A 731 9.29 -14.29 -12.88
CA PHE A 731 8.84 -15.55 -13.45
C PHE A 731 9.44 -15.80 -14.85
N LEU A 732 9.37 -14.79 -15.74
CA LEU A 732 9.92 -14.87 -17.10
C LEU A 732 11.46 -14.90 -17.16
N GLN A 733 12.16 -14.57 -16.08
CA GLN A 733 13.61 -14.68 -15.98
C GLN A 733 14.10 -16.06 -15.55
N GLN A 734 13.19 -16.94 -15.11
CA GLN A 734 13.56 -18.28 -14.70
C GLN A 734 14.05 -19.09 -15.91
N PRO A 735 15.11 -19.91 -15.77
CA PRO A 735 15.64 -20.73 -16.88
C PRO A 735 14.63 -21.70 -17.49
N ALA A 736 13.57 -22.04 -16.75
CA ALA A 736 12.52 -22.95 -17.18
C ALA A 736 11.44 -22.31 -18.06
N ALA A 737 11.33 -20.97 -18.10
CA ALA A 737 10.30 -20.28 -18.86
C ALA A 737 10.49 -20.52 -20.37
N ARG A 738 9.50 -21.15 -21.01
CA ARG A 738 9.55 -21.55 -22.42
C ARG A 738 9.01 -20.44 -23.33
N GLY A 739 9.84 -19.89 -24.21
CA GLY A 739 9.40 -19.05 -25.33
C GLY A 739 9.82 -17.57 -25.26
N ALA A 740 9.17 -16.74 -26.07
CA ALA A 740 9.42 -15.31 -26.14
C ALA A 740 9.11 -14.61 -24.81
N LYS A 741 9.78 -13.49 -24.51
CA LYS A 741 9.55 -12.72 -23.28
C LYS A 741 8.36 -11.76 -23.46
N MET A 742 7.14 -12.30 -23.44
CA MET A 742 5.91 -11.52 -23.68
C MET A 742 4.94 -11.62 -22.50
N VAL A 743 4.39 -10.47 -22.09
CA VAL A 743 3.30 -10.36 -21.11
C VAL A 743 2.07 -9.75 -21.77
N LEU A 744 0.89 -10.01 -21.20
CA LEU A 744 -0.37 -9.44 -21.67
C LEU A 744 -1.24 -9.03 -20.49
N ILE A 745 -1.52 -7.73 -20.39
CA ILE A 745 -2.27 -7.14 -19.28
C ILE A 745 -3.72 -6.92 -19.70
N GLU A 746 -4.63 -7.38 -18.85
CA GLU A 746 -6.04 -7.07 -18.94
C GLU A 746 -6.34 -5.90 -17.99
N ALA A 747 -6.71 -4.72 -18.49
CA ALA A 747 -6.75 -4.27 -19.90
C ALA A 747 -6.43 -2.77 -20.03
N TRP A 748 -6.26 -2.22 -21.24
CA TRP A 748 -6.16 -0.77 -21.47
C TRP A 748 -7.40 -0.05 -20.92
N ASN A 749 -8.57 -0.35 -21.46
CA ASN A 749 -9.81 0.42 -21.28
C ASN A 749 -11.06 -0.44 -21.05
N GLU A 750 -10.94 -1.59 -20.39
CA GLU A 750 -12.11 -2.37 -19.99
C GLU A 750 -12.77 -1.74 -18.73
N TRP A 751 -13.39 -0.57 -18.93
CA TRP A 751 -13.93 0.25 -17.83
C TRP A 751 -15.05 -0.45 -17.07
N GLY A 752 -15.85 -1.30 -17.73
CA GLY A 752 -16.99 -1.91 -17.07
C GLY A 752 -16.67 -3.22 -16.34
N GLU A 753 -15.60 -3.93 -16.70
CA GLU A 753 -15.09 -5.05 -15.88
C GLU A 753 -14.11 -4.59 -14.79
N GLY A 754 -13.64 -3.35 -14.82
CA GLY A 754 -12.88 -2.74 -13.72
C GLY A 754 -11.39 -3.11 -13.69
N SER A 755 -10.88 -3.64 -14.79
CA SER A 755 -9.49 -4.07 -15.00
C SER A 755 -8.61 -3.07 -15.76
N TYR A 756 -9.21 -1.96 -16.19
CA TYR A 756 -8.57 -0.88 -16.94
C TYR A 756 -7.28 -0.35 -16.28
N ILE A 757 -6.32 0.02 -17.13
CA ILE A 757 -5.04 0.63 -16.76
C ILE A 757 -4.78 1.98 -17.41
N GLU A 758 -5.64 2.39 -18.35
CA GLU A 758 -5.61 3.72 -18.95
C GLU A 758 -5.62 4.80 -17.85
N PRO A 759 -4.88 5.91 -18.04
CA PRO A 759 -4.87 7.00 -17.07
C PRO A 759 -6.28 7.47 -16.70
N HIS A 760 -6.55 7.54 -15.41
CA HIS A 760 -7.89 7.81 -14.87
C HIS A 760 -7.84 8.57 -13.57
N ARG A 761 -9.00 9.02 -13.10
CA ARG A 761 -9.15 9.84 -11.90
C ARG A 761 -8.55 9.22 -10.63
N GLU A 762 -8.71 7.92 -10.42
CA GLU A 762 -8.25 7.27 -9.18
C GLU A 762 -6.72 7.27 -9.03
N PHE A 763 -5.97 6.95 -10.11
CA PHE A 763 -4.52 6.74 -10.03
C PHE A 763 -3.67 7.57 -11.00
N GLY A 764 -4.27 8.44 -11.81
CA GLY A 764 -3.55 9.15 -12.87
C GLY A 764 -2.79 8.17 -13.75
N PHE A 765 -1.49 8.39 -13.91
CA PHE A 765 -0.58 7.54 -14.68
C PHE A 765 0.04 6.38 -13.90
N GLY A 766 -0.27 6.21 -12.61
CA GLY A 766 0.47 5.30 -11.73
C GLY A 766 0.56 3.84 -12.20
N TYR A 767 -0.44 3.33 -12.93
CA TYR A 767 -0.37 2.00 -13.54
C TYR A 767 0.59 1.94 -14.73
N LEU A 768 0.59 2.96 -15.58
CA LEU A 768 1.52 3.04 -16.70
C LEU A 768 2.96 3.27 -16.19
N ASP A 769 3.14 4.09 -15.15
CA ASP A 769 4.43 4.28 -14.47
C ASP A 769 4.99 2.96 -13.93
N ALA A 770 4.12 2.14 -13.32
CA ALA A 770 4.51 0.82 -12.85
C ALA A 770 5.01 -0.09 -13.99
N ILE A 771 4.41 -0.03 -15.18
CA ILE A 771 4.87 -0.76 -16.36
C ILE A 771 6.22 -0.25 -16.81
N ARG A 772 6.36 1.08 -16.93
CA ARG A 772 7.59 1.75 -17.33
C ARG A 772 8.75 1.36 -16.42
N ASP A 773 8.54 1.41 -15.11
CA ASP A 773 9.52 1.08 -14.08
C ASP A 773 9.97 -0.39 -14.14
N VAL A 774 9.04 -1.31 -14.38
CA VAL A 774 9.33 -2.74 -14.33
C VAL A 774 9.94 -3.24 -15.64
N PHE A 775 9.39 -2.85 -16.77
CA PHE A 775 9.72 -3.45 -18.07
C PHE A 775 10.69 -2.62 -18.91
N THR A 776 11.08 -1.43 -18.49
CA THR A 776 12.07 -0.59 -19.21
C THR A 776 13.29 -0.28 -18.36
N SER A 777 14.31 0.33 -18.96
CA SER A 777 15.47 0.90 -18.27
C SER A 777 15.49 2.43 -18.32
N ALA A 778 14.36 3.06 -18.66
CA ALA A 778 14.29 4.49 -18.79
C ALA A 778 14.35 5.17 -17.40
N PRO A 779 15.12 6.25 -17.24
CA PRO A 779 15.28 6.90 -15.94
C PRO A 779 14.03 7.70 -15.54
N PRO A 780 13.67 7.74 -14.24
CA PRO A 780 12.78 8.76 -13.70
C PRO A 780 13.55 10.07 -13.41
N PRO A 781 12.89 11.26 -13.43
CA PRO A 781 11.47 11.45 -13.73
C PRO A 781 11.17 11.51 -15.24
N HIS A 782 9.96 11.11 -15.63
CA HIS A 782 9.38 11.40 -16.94
C HIS A 782 8.18 12.35 -16.78
N HIS A 783 7.68 12.88 -17.90
CA HIS A 783 6.58 13.84 -17.92
C HIS A 783 5.42 13.29 -18.74
N ASP A 784 4.29 13.08 -18.07
CA ASP A 784 3.07 12.54 -18.66
C ASP A 784 2.17 13.66 -19.15
N ALA A 785 2.38 14.08 -20.39
CA ALA A 785 1.57 15.14 -20.98
C ALA A 785 0.09 14.72 -21.04
N THR A 786 -0.78 15.57 -20.51
CA THR A 786 -2.23 15.45 -20.63
C THR A 786 -2.79 16.40 -21.69
N PRO A 787 -3.97 16.12 -22.28
CA PRO A 787 -4.64 17.06 -23.17
C PRO A 787 -4.75 18.47 -22.59
N ALA A 788 -5.21 18.56 -21.33
CA ALA A 788 -5.45 19.83 -20.67
C ALA A 788 -4.18 20.67 -20.51
N GLU A 789 -3.02 20.05 -20.29
CA GLU A 789 -1.74 20.76 -20.14
C GLU A 789 -1.24 21.35 -21.46
N VAL A 790 -1.50 20.67 -22.59
CA VAL A 790 -1.09 21.15 -23.91
C VAL A 790 -2.19 21.97 -24.62
N GLY A 791 -3.29 22.27 -23.92
CA GLY A 791 -4.39 23.07 -24.45
C GLY A 791 -5.33 22.32 -25.42
N LEU A 792 -5.38 20.99 -25.33
CA LEU A 792 -6.26 20.11 -26.10
C LEU A 792 -7.36 19.50 -25.22
N GLY A 793 -8.38 18.93 -25.85
CA GLY A 793 -9.52 18.30 -25.17
C GLY A 793 -10.39 19.29 -24.38
N PRO A 794 -11.22 18.80 -23.44
CA PRO A 794 -11.49 17.38 -23.16
C PRO A 794 -12.08 16.68 -24.38
N TYR A 795 -11.89 15.37 -24.49
CA TYR A 795 -12.46 14.57 -25.57
C TYR A 795 -13.86 14.03 -25.21
N ASP A 796 -14.54 14.66 -24.24
CA ASP A 796 -15.88 14.26 -23.83
C ASP A 796 -16.85 14.25 -25.04
N LEU A 797 -17.55 13.14 -25.24
CA LEU A 797 -18.63 13.04 -26.20
C LEU A 797 -19.72 14.09 -25.91
N PRO A 798 -20.35 14.67 -26.95
CA PRO A 798 -21.40 15.66 -26.75
C PRO A 798 -22.55 15.07 -25.97
N VAL A 799 -23.04 15.76 -24.93
CA VAL A 799 -24.22 15.32 -24.17
C VAL A 799 -25.44 15.33 -25.10
N VAL A 800 -25.99 14.15 -25.40
CA VAL A 800 -27.25 14.04 -26.13
C VAL A 800 -28.35 14.50 -25.17
N ARG A 801 -28.96 15.65 -25.46
CA ARG A 801 -30.07 16.22 -24.70
C ARG A 801 -31.36 15.44 -24.91
#